data_AF-A0A4D6MAV1-F1
#
_entry.id   AF-A0A4D6MAV1-F1
#
_cell.length_a   1.000
_cell.length_b   1.000
_cell.length_c   1.000
_cell.angle_alpha   90.00
_cell.angle_beta   90.00
_cell.angle_gamma   90.00
#
_symmetry.space_group_name_H-M   'P 1'
#
loop_
_entity.id
_entity.type
_entity.pdbx_description
1 polymer ?
#
loop_
_entity_poly.entity_id
_entity_poly.type
_entity_poly.pdbx_seq_one_letter_code
_entity_poly.pdbx_strand_id
1 'polypeptide(L)'
;MFFHCTFFLRRYTRFSAFFVLASVAGSILVSLLQRFSTPLDADVTVTKGNEFEDYYLKRELLMGIYEKGFERPSPIQKESIPIALTGSDILARANKGTDKIAAFCIPGLEKIDQDNNVIQVVILVPTTELALQTSQVCRELGKHLKIQVMVTTGVTSLTHDIIRLYQPVHLLVGTPGRVLDLVKKGVCILKYCSMLVMDEADKLLSPVFQPSIEQLIQFLPESRQILMFSATFPVNVKDFKDRYLRKPYVINITDELTLKGGVGVYGSFDMVDLAVAQAVNTLNSVSASKQCHFPAIFNFGDSNSDTGGLSAAFGQAGPPHGESFFHHPAGRYCDGRLIVDFIAKKLGLPYLNAFLDSVGSNYSHGANFATAGSTIRPQNTTLHQTGGFSPFSLDVQFNQFSDFQRRTQFFRNKGGVYKTLLPKAEYFSQALYTFDIGQNDLASGYFHNMSTDQVKAYVPDVLAQFKNVIKYVYNHGGRSFWVHNTGPVGCLPYIMDLHPVKRSLVDEAGCATPYNDVAKFFNRELKKVVVQLRKELPLAAITYVDVYAAKYSLISHPKKHGFEEPLRACCGHGGKYNYNLHIGCGAKIKHGGKEILVGKPCRDPSVWVNWDGVHYTEAANKRVLEQIVDGAFSDPPIPLNMACHRNL
;
A
#
# COMPACT_ATOMS: atom_id res chain seq x y z
N MET A 1 18.59 -73.90 -41.37
CA MET A 1 17.31 -73.24 -41.70
C MET A 1 17.61 -71.74 -41.75
N PHE A 2 18.19 -71.20 -42.85
CA PHE A 2 17.51 -70.75 -44.09
C PHE A 2 16.38 -69.76 -43.74
N PHE A 3 16.33 -68.49 -44.16
CA PHE A 3 16.81 -67.76 -45.34
C PHE A 3 16.82 -66.24 -44.92
N HIS A 4 17.86 -65.41 -45.14
CA HIS A 4 18.19 -64.69 -46.40
C HIS A 4 16.94 -64.10 -47.07
N CYS A 5 16.80 -62.80 -47.32
CA CYS A 5 17.57 -61.92 -48.20
C CYS A 5 16.63 -60.70 -48.40
N THR A 6 17.01 -59.48 -48.77
CA THR A 6 18.08 -58.98 -49.65
C THR A 6 18.06 -57.43 -49.49
N PHE A 7 19.20 -56.76 -49.27
CA PHE A 7 20.03 -56.09 -50.31
C PHE A 7 19.34 -54.87 -50.98
N PHE A 8 19.96 -53.72 -51.26
CA PHE A 8 21.34 -53.22 -51.16
C PHE A 8 21.35 -51.75 -51.67
N LEU A 9 22.49 -51.07 -51.52
CA LEU A 9 22.98 -49.94 -52.34
C LEU A 9 22.37 -48.53 -52.18
N ARG A 10 23.07 -47.67 -51.42
CA ARG A 10 23.91 -46.62 -52.04
C ARG A 10 24.97 -46.04 -51.09
N ARG A 11 26.23 -46.36 -51.41
CA ARG A 11 27.49 -45.58 -51.33
C ARG A 11 27.58 -44.50 -50.24
N TYR A 12 28.45 -44.66 -49.23
CA TYR A 12 29.89 -44.31 -49.33
C TYR A 12 30.18 -43.12 -50.25
N THR A 13 30.04 -41.91 -49.71
CA THR A 13 30.98 -40.78 -49.88
C THR A 13 30.58 -39.68 -48.90
N ARG A 14 31.57 -39.14 -48.18
CA ARG A 14 31.52 -38.00 -47.24
C ARG A 14 30.92 -38.30 -45.87
N PHE A 15 31.77 -38.58 -44.89
CA PHE A 15 31.80 -37.86 -43.59
C PHE A 15 33.07 -38.23 -42.79
N SER A 16 34.22 -38.20 -43.44
CA SER A 16 35.51 -37.90 -42.79
C SER A 16 35.62 -36.38 -42.63
N ALA A 17 34.79 -35.82 -41.73
CA ALA A 17 34.77 -34.39 -41.41
C ALA A 17 34.23 -34.11 -39.99
N PHE A 18 34.38 -35.04 -39.05
CA PHE A 18 33.93 -34.83 -37.66
C PHE A 18 34.96 -35.19 -36.58
N PHE A 19 36.20 -35.53 -36.97
CA PHE A 19 37.31 -35.74 -36.03
C PHE A 19 38.51 -34.81 -36.26
N VAL A 20 38.32 -33.74 -37.03
CA VAL A 20 39.32 -32.64 -37.21
C VAL A 20 38.79 -31.28 -36.70
N LEU A 21 37.56 -31.23 -36.18
CA LEU A 21 36.94 -30.01 -35.62
C LEU A 21 36.95 -29.94 -34.08
N ALA A 22 37.74 -30.78 -33.41
CA ALA A 22 38.00 -30.72 -31.98
C ALA A 22 39.46 -30.33 -31.62
N SER A 23 40.30 -29.97 -32.60
CA SER A 23 41.69 -29.55 -32.33
C SER A 23 42.08 -28.18 -32.91
N VAL A 24 41.12 -27.34 -33.31
CA VAL A 24 41.40 -25.96 -33.78
C VAL A 24 40.61 -24.89 -33.02
N ALA A 25 39.64 -25.27 -32.18
CA ALA A 25 38.94 -24.35 -31.27
C ALA A 25 39.67 -24.13 -29.91
N GLY A 26 40.81 -24.81 -29.69
CA GLY A 26 41.63 -24.67 -28.49
C GLY A 26 42.83 -23.71 -28.62
N SER A 27 43.16 -23.25 -29.83
CA SER A 27 44.42 -22.52 -30.09
C SER A 27 44.25 -21.02 -30.32
N ILE A 28 43.01 -20.50 -30.33
CA ILE A 28 42.74 -19.04 -30.41
C ILE A 28 42.38 -18.47 -29.02
N LEU A 29 42.02 -19.32 -28.05
CA LEU A 29 41.72 -18.92 -26.67
C LEU A 29 42.99 -18.76 -25.80
N VAL A 30 44.15 -19.20 -26.28
CA VAL A 30 45.43 -19.14 -25.56
C VAL A 30 46.30 -17.95 -26.00
N SER A 31 46.08 -17.37 -27.18
CA SER A 31 46.84 -16.20 -27.67
C SER A 31 46.26 -14.83 -27.24
N LEU A 32 45.09 -14.81 -26.60
CA LEU A 32 44.46 -13.59 -26.07
C LEU A 32 44.66 -13.39 -24.55
N LEU A 33 45.32 -14.35 -23.87
CA LEU A 33 45.62 -14.31 -22.44
C LEU A 33 47.11 -14.03 -22.12
N GLN A 34 47.92 -13.58 -23.09
CA GLN A 34 49.38 -13.41 -22.92
C GLN A 34 49.98 -12.09 -23.42
N ARG A 35 49.18 -11.02 -23.54
CA ARG A 35 49.74 -9.66 -23.69
C ARG A 35 49.09 -8.72 -22.69
N PHE A 36 49.59 -8.73 -21.47
CA PHE A 36 49.95 -7.56 -20.66
C PHE A 36 50.60 -8.07 -19.37
N SER A 37 51.93 -8.16 -19.36
CA SER A 37 52.73 -8.36 -18.15
C SER A 37 54.03 -7.59 -18.29
N THR A 38 54.14 -6.47 -17.57
CA THR A 38 55.36 -5.81 -17.03
C THR A 38 54.90 -4.79 -15.96
N PRO A 39 55.73 -4.39 -14.98
CA PRO A 39 55.94 -5.06 -13.69
C PRO A 39 55.37 -4.27 -12.49
N LEU A 40 55.29 -4.94 -11.34
CA LEU A 40 55.05 -4.35 -10.02
C LEU A 40 56.04 -3.21 -9.72
N ASP A 41 55.54 -2.07 -9.24
CA ASP A 41 55.76 -1.62 -7.85
C ASP A 41 55.04 -0.28 -7.56
N ALA A 42 54.57 -0.15 -6.31
CA ALA A 42 53.92 0.99 -5.65
C ALA A 42 52.56 1.43 -6.22
N ASP A 43 51.41 1.29 -5.55
CA ASP A 43 51.14 1.46 -4.12
C ASP A 43 49.87 0.65 -3.79
N VAL A 44 50.05 -0.55 -3.23
CA VAL A 44 48.95 -1.30 -2.62
C VAL A 44 48.70 -0.67 -1.25
N THR A 45 47.93 0.42 -1.24
CA THR A 45 47.14 0.73 -0.07
C THR A 45 45.90 -0.17 -0.11
N VAL A 46 46.00 -1.25 0.65
CA VAL A 46 44.90 -2.13 1.05
C VAL A 46 43.72 -1.26 1.52
N THR A 47 42.64 -1.16 0.74
CA THR A 47 41.37 -0.65 1.27
C THR A 47 40.70 -1.74 2.11
N LYS A 48 41.17 -1.88 3.35
CA LYS A 48 40.34 -2.37 4.47
C LYS A 48 39.14 -1.43 4.58
N GLY A 49 37.93 -1.88 4.26
CA GLY A 49 36.75 -1.00 4.22
C GLY A 49 35.60 -1.50 3.35
N ASN A 50 35.29 -2.80 3.38
CA ASN A 50 34.23 -3.37 2.55
C ASN A 50 32.94 -3.71 3.30
N GLU A 51 32.95 -3.67 4.63
CA GLU A 51 31.82 -4.04 5.49
C GLU A 51 31.49 -2.89 6.47
N PHE A 52 30.30 -2.93 7.10
CA PHE A 52 29.87 -1.84 7.99
C PHE A 52 30.70 -1.79 9.28
N GLU A 53 31.27 -2.91 9.70
CA GLU A 53 32.17 -3.05 10.85
C GLU A 53 33.44 -2.22 10.68
N ASP A 54 33.88 -2.00 9.44
CA ASP A 54 35.08 -1.22 9.14
C ASP A 54 34.89 0.28 9.44
N TYR A 55 33.64 0.73 9.65
CA TYR A 55 33.33 2.13 9.99
C TYR A 55 33.34 2.44 11.49
N TYR A 56 33.67 1.45 12.34
CA TYR A 56 33.75 1.61 13.80
C TYR A 56 32.48 2.20 14.44
N LEU A 57 31.32 1.81 13.92
CA LEU A 57 30.01 2.25 14.43
C LEU A 57 29.70 1.61 15.79
N LYS A 58 28.80 2.23 16.57
CA LYS A 58 28.23 1.64 17.79
C LYS A 58 27.66 0.26 17.48
N ARG A 59 27.88 -0.69 18.39
CA ARG A 59 27.42 -2.08 18.22
C ARG A 59 25.90 -2.15 18.05
N GLU A 60 25.18 -1.33 18.80
CA GLU A 60 23.73 -1.20 18.74
C GLU A 60 23.25 -0.70 17.37
N LEU A 61 24.01 0.20 16.74
CA LEU A 61 23.71 0.71 15.41
C LEU A 61 24.00 -0.36 14.34
N LEU A 62 25.11 -1.10 14.45
CA LEU A 62 25.40 -2.25 13.57
C LEU A 62 24.30 -3.31 13.62
N MET A 63 23.77 -3.62 14.81
CA MET A 63 22.62 -4.53 14.95
C MET A 63 21.40 -4.03 14.17
N GLY A 64 21.10 -2.73 14.26
CA GLY A 64 19.99 -2.12 13.51
C GLY A 64 20.20 -2.13 12.00
N ILE A 65 21.43 -1.89 11.53
CA ILE A 65 21.82 -1.97 10.12
C ILE A 65 21.56 -3.38 9.56
N TYR A 66 22.02 -4.41 10.26
CA TYR A 66 21.84 -5.81 9.82
C TYR A 66 20.40 -6.29 9.92
N GLU A 67 19.68 -5.96 11.00
CA GLU A 67 18.25 -6.28 11.12
C GLU A 67 17.41 -5.63 10.02
N LYS A 68 17.83 -4.44 9.55
CA LYS A 68 17.18 -3.75 8.44
C LYS A 68 17.44 -4.44 7.09
N GLY A 69 18.41 -5.36 7.02
CA GLY A 69 18.75 -6.14 5.83
C GLY A 69 19.89 -5.56 5.00
N PHE A 70 20.68 -4.62 5.55
CA PHE A 70 21.90 -4.14 4.89
C PHE A 70 23.05 -5.09 5.17
N GLU A 71 23.33 -6.01 4.25
CA GLU A 71 24.44 -6.96 4.37
C GLU A 71 25.80 -6.30 4.10
N ARG A 72 25.86 -5.37 3.13
CA ARG A 72 27.09 -4.64 2.75
C ARG A 72 26.76 -3.21 2.34
N PRO A 73 27.69 -2.25 2.55
CA PRO A 73 27.47 -0.87 2.16
C PRO A 73 27.40 -0.72 0.63
N SER A 74 26.37 -0.03 0.15
CA SER A 74 26.21 0.34 -1.27
C SER A 74 27.28 1.35 -1.70
N PRO A 75 27.51 1.58 -3.02
CA PRO A 75 28.54 2.52 -3.48
C PRO A 75 28.42 3.91 -2.86
N ILE A 76 27.20 4.45 -2.76
CA ILE A 76 26.99 5.76 -2.11
C ILE A 76 27.27 5.72 -0.61
N GLN A 77 26.96 4.61 0.07
CA GLN A 77 27.24 4.44 1.50
C GLN A 77 28.75 4.32 1.76
N LYS A 78 29.48 3.56 0.92
CA LYS A 78 30.93 3.40 1.01
C LYS A 78 31.67 4.73 0.93
N GLU A 79 31.26 5.58 -0.01
CA GLU A 79 31.89 6.88 -0.22
C GLU A 79 31.47 7.93 0.82
N SER A 80 30.20 7.93 1.23
CA SER A 80 29.67 9.02 2.07
C SER A 80 29.76 8.77 3.56
N ILE A 81 29.60 7.52 4.06
CA ILE A 81 29.55 7.25 5.51
C ILE A 81 30.88 7.62 6.19
N PRO A 82 32.06 7.14 5.72
CA PRO A 82 33.34 7.49 6.37
C PRO A 82 33.58 9.00 6.41
N ILE A 83 33.29 9.70 5.31
CA ILE A 83 33.47 11.15 5.21
C ILE A 83 32.46 11.89 6.10
N ALA A 84 31.22 11.41 6.19
CA ALA A 84 30.23 12.02 7.06
C ALA A 84 30.62 11.87 8.53
N LEU A 85 31.25 10.75 8.92
CA LEU A 85 31.72 10.50 10.28
C LEU A 85 32.87 11.44 10.68
N THR A 86 33.74 11.87 9.75
CA THR A 86 34.84 12.84 10.08
C THR A 86 34.34 14.24 10.39
N GLY A 87 33.11 14.60 10.00
CA GLY A 87 32.58 15.96 10.18
C GLY A 87 32.69 16.86 8.95
N SER A 88 33.21 16.37 7.83
CA SER A 88 33.26 17.13 6.58
C SER A 88 31.87 17.30 5.95
N ASP A 89 31.59 18.48 5.40
CA ASP A 89 30.39 18.69 4.59
C ASP A 89 30.41 17.79 3.34
N ILE A 90 29.23 17.37 2.88
CA ILE A 90 29.11 16.49 1.71
C ILE A 90 28.17 17.11 0.69
N LEU A 91 28.56 17.04 -0.58
CA LEU A 91 27.64 17.18 -1.71
C LEU A 91 27.67 15.90 -2.53
N ALA A 92 26.61 15.11 -2.43
CA ALA A 92 26.51 13.81 -3.08
C ALA A 92 25.46 13.81 -4.20
N ARG A 93 25.87 13.36 -5.39
CA ARG A 93 24.97 13.00 -6.48
C ARG A 93 24.64 11.52 -6.38
N ALA A 94 23.37 11.20 -6.12
CA ALA A 94 22.91 9.82 -6.01
C ALA A 94 21.44 9.69 -6.42
N ASN A 95 21.11 8.54 -7.01
CA ASN A 95 19.74 8.18 -7.37
C ASN A 95 18.85 8.01 -6.12
N LYS A 96 17.53 8.10 -6.31
CA LYS A 96 16.57 7.89 -5.22
C LYS A 96 16.56 6.44 -4.77
N GLY A 97 16.45 6.23 -3.46
CA GLY A 97 16.35 4.89 -2.89
C GLY A 97 16.69 4.86 -1.40
N THR A 98 16.33 3.75 -0.74
CA THR A 98 16.60 3.51 0.68
C THR A 98 18.10 3.51 0.99
N ASP A 99 18.93 3.07 0.04
CA ASP A 99 20.39 3.05 0.19
C ASP A 99 20.96 4.46 0.42
N LYS A 100 20.45 5.45 -0.32
CA LYS A 100 20.81 6.86 -0.15
C LYS A 100 20.35 7.39 1.21
N ILE A 101 19.15 7.00 1.65
CA ILE A 101 18.62 7.41 2.97
C ILE A 101 19.52 6.90 4.09
N ALA A 102 19.86 5.61 4.06
CA ALA A 102 20.76 5.01 5.04
C ALA A 102 22.16 5.65 5.02
N ALA A 103 22.64 6.10 3.85
CA ALA A 103 23.95 6.75 3.71
C ALA A 103 24.12 8.00 4.58
N PHE A 104 23.06 8.77 4.82
CA PHE A 104 23.09 9.92 5.75
C PHE A 104 22.47 9.63 7.12
N CYS A 105 21.57 8.65 7.24
CA CYS A 105 20.97 8.29 8.53
C CYS A 105 21.98 7.61 9.46
N ILE A 106 22.83 6.73 8.93
CA ILE A 106 23.85 6.00 9.71
C ILE A 106 24.82 6.98 10.41
N PRO A 107 25.52 7.88 9.71
CA PRO A 107 26.42 8.82 10.37
C PRO A 107 25.68 9.82 11.27
N GLY A 108 24.42 10.17 10.96
CA GLY A 108 23.59 11.00 11.82
C GLY A 108 23.25 10.33 13.16
N LEU A 109 22.82 9.06 13.14
CA LEU A 109 22.54 8.28 14.35
C LEU A 109 23.80 7.99 15.17
N GLU A 110 24.91 7.70 14.50
CA GLU A 110 26.19 7.43 15.15
C GLU A 110 26.67 8.62 15.98
N LYS A 111 26.58 9.83 15.42
CA LYS A 111 27.06 11.06 16.07
C LYS A 111 26.19 11.58 17.21
N ILE A 112 24.98 11.07 17.39
CA ILE A 112 24.11 11.50 18.48
C ILE A 112 24.65 11.01 19.83
N ASP A 113 24.79 11.95 20.76
CA ASP A 113 24.93 11.69 22.18
C ASP A 113 23.56 11.35 22.77
N GLN A 114 23.42 10.13 23.28
CA GLN A 114 22.14 9.58 23.75
C GLN A 114 21.74 10.11 25.14
N ASP A 115 22.68 10.69 25.87
CA ASP A 115 22.44 11.20 27.23
C ASP A 115 22.06 12.70 27.21
N ASN A 116 22.24 13.35 26.07
CA ASN A 116 21.91 14.76 25.87
C ASN A 116 20.57 14.93 25.13
N ASN A 117 19.50 15.17 25.89
CA ASN A 117 18.10 15.28 25.43
C ASN A 117 17.79 16.58 24.66
N VAL A 118 18.58 16.89 23.64
CA VAL A 118 18.43 18.03 22.73
C VAL A 118 18.46 17.57 21.28
N ILE A 119 17.88 18.37 20.37
CA ILE A 119 17.93 18.06 18.93
C ILE A 119 19.37 18.30 18.44
N GLN A 120 20.03 17.22 18.04
CA GLN A 120 21.41 17.20 17.57
C GLN A 120 21.52 17.03 16.05
N VAL A 121 20.49 16.43 15.42
CA VAL A 121 20.43 16.20 13.98
C VAL A 121 19.08 16.61 13.42
N VAL A 122 19.09 17.37 12.33
CA VAL A 122 17.90 17.73 11.55
C VAL A 122 18.03 17.20 10.14
N ILE A 123 17.00 16.50 9.65
CA ILE A 123 16.91 16.03 8.27
C ILE A 123 15.74 16.73 7.59
N LEU A 124 16.05 17.59 6.61
CA LEU A 124 15.07 18.29 5.80
C LEU A 124 14.80 17.52 4.51
N VAL A 125 13.51 17.42 4.19
CA VAL A 125 13.00 16.74 2.98
C VAL A 125 11.88 17.57 2.34
N PRO A 126 11.67 17.52 1.00
CA PRO A 126 10.72 18.39 0.33
C PRO A 126 9.25 17.94 0.46
N THR A 127 8.99 16.70 0.88
CA THR A 127 7.63 16.11 0.90
C THR A 127 7.35 15.41 2.22
N THR A 128 6.07 15.33 2.59
CA THR A 128 5.62 14.65 3.81
C THR A 128 5.91 13.15 3.75
N GLU A 129 5.73 12.53 2.58
CA GLU A 129 5.95 11.12 2.34
C GLU A 129 7.43 10.74 2.56
N LEU A 130 8.34 11.56 2.02
CA LEU A 130 9.77 11.34 2.24
C LEU A 130 10.16 11.56 3.71
N ALA A 131 9.49 12.49 4.41
CA ALA A 131 9.75 12.72 5.84
C ALA A 131 9.39 11.48 6.66
N LEU A 132 8.22 10.89 6.40
CA LEU A 132 7.76 9.67 7.06
C LEU A 132 8.70 8.49 6.73
N GLN A 133 9.06 8.29 5.46
CA GLN A 133 9.97 7.24 5.04
C GLN A 133 11.35 7.37 5.72
N THR A 134 11.95 8.56 5.68
CA THR A 134 13.24 8.82 6.29
C THR A 134 13.20 8.64 7.81
N SER A 135 12.12 9.10 8.46
CA SER A 135 11.94 8.90 9.90
C SER A 135 11.82 7.43 10.29
N GLN A 136 11.16 6.61 9.46
CA GLN A 136 11.05 5.17 9.67
C GLN A 136 12.42 4.49 9.53
N VAL A 137 13.20 4.84 8.49
CA VAL A 137 14.56 4.32 8.33
C VAL A 137 15.43 4.69 9.53
N CYS A 138 15.35 5.93 10.02
CA CYS A 138 16.06 6.34 11.24
C CYS A 138 15.68 5.49 12.46
N ARG A 139 14.38 5.20 12.65
CA ARG A 139 13.89 4.40 13.79
C ARG A 139 14.30 2.94 13.69
N GLU A 140 14.32 2.37 12.49
CA GLU A 140 14.70 0.98 12.27
C GLU A 140 16.22 0.79 12.44
N LEU A 141 17.03 1.67 11.87
CA LEU A 141 18.48 1.67 12.06
C LEU A 141 18.86 1.95 13.51
N GLY A 142 18.18 2.90 14.15
CA GLY A 142 18.43 3.30 15.54
C GLY A 142 17.67 2.48 16.58
N LYS A 143 17.04 1.36 16.21
CA LYS A 143 16.13 0.59 17.06
C LYS A 143 16.72 0.17 18.41
N HIS A 144 18.03 -0.08 18.44
CA HIS A 144 18.76 -0.50 19.64
C HIS A 144 19.49 0.65 20.35
N LEU A 145 19.38 1.87 19.81
CA LEU A 145 19.87 3.10 20.43
C LEU A 145 18.74 3.74 21.26
N LYS A 146 19.08 4.43 22.34
CA LYS A 146 18.19 5.27 23.15
C LYS A 146 17.92 6.63 22.48
N ILE A 147 17.79 6.65 21.16
CA ILE A 147 17.60 7.86 20.37
C ILE A 147 16.11 8.06 20.09
N GLN A 148 15.65 9.29 20.30
CA GLN A 148 14.26 9.68 20.05
C GLN A 148 14.15 10.41 18.72
N VAL A 149 13.43 9.80 17.77
CA VAL A 149 13.21 10.34 16.42
C VAL A 149 11.81 10.92 16.28
N MET A 150 11.73 12.23 16.00
CA MET A 150 10.49 12.94 15.70
C MET A 150 10.36 13.22 14.20
N VAL A 151 9.11 13.22 13.71
CA VAL A 151 8.77 13.68 12.37
C VAL A 151 7.75 14.81 12.46
N THR A 152 7.95 15.89 11.70
CA THR A 152 7.02 17.03 11.65
C THR A 152 6.91 17.57 10.22
N THR A 153 5.68 17.79 9.74
CA THR A 153 5.42 18.23 8.37
C THR A 153 4.23 19.19 8.34
N GLY A 154 3.92 19.78 7.19
CA GLY A 154 2.73 20.61 7.03
C GLY A 154 1.40 19.88 7.34
N VAL A 155 1.41 18.54 7.35
CA VAL A 155 0.23 17.68 7.57
C VAL A 155 0.09 17.26 9.04
N THR A 156 1.18 17.22 9.81
CA THR A 156 1.09 16.86 11.24
C THR A 156 0.29 17.91 12.02
N SER A 157 -0.41 17.49 13.07
CA SER A 157 -1.10 18.42 13.97
C SER A 157 -0.06 19.28 14.69
N LEU A 158 -0.14 20.60 14.50
CA LEU A 158 0.78 21.55 15.15
C LEU A 158 0.74 21.39 16.69
N THR A 159 -0.44 21.16 17.26
CA THR A 159 -0.61 20.93 18.70
C THR A 159 0.11 19.65 19.15
N HIS A 160 0.02 18.56 18.38
CA HIS A 160 0.75 17.33 18.72
C HIS A 160 2.26 17.49 18.55
N ASP A 161 2.72 18.23 17.55
CA ASP A 161 4.14 18.51 17.36
C ASP A 161 4.70 19.31 18.56
N ILE A 162 3.95 20.32 19.02
CA ILE A 162 4.29 21.10 20.21
C ILE A 162 4.35 20.19 21.45
N ILE A 163 3.31 19.38 21.69
CA ILE A 163 3.27 18.43 22.80
C ILE A 163 4.46 17.46 22.74
N ARG A 164 4.78 16.95 21.54
CA ARG A 164 5.87 16.00 21.35
C ARG A 164 7.23 16.63 21.65
N LEU A 165 7.43 17.90 21.35
CA LEU A 165 8.68 18.63 21.63
C LEU A 165 8.92 18.91 23.12
N TYR A 166 7.92 18.71 24.00
CA TYR A 166 8.14 18.69 25.45
C TYR A 166 8.77 17.39 25.95
N GLN A 167 8.83 16.35 25.10
CA GLN A 167 9.53 15.10 25.39
C GLN A 167 10.87 15.07 24.64
N PRO A 168 11.88 14.32 25.10
CA PRO A 168 13.17 14.24 24.44
C PRO A 168 13.08 13.94 22.94
N VAL A 169 13.79 14.72 22.13
CA VAL A 169 13.98 14.53 20.68
C VAL A 169 15.45 14.77 20.37
N HIS A 170 16.09 13.78 19.78
CA HIS A 170 17.50 13.84 19.41
C HIS A 170 17.68 14.07 17.90
N LEU A 171 16.79 13.46 17.10
CA LEU A 171 16.77 13.57 15.64
C LEU A 171 15.39 14.04 15.18
N LEU A 172 15.35 15.11 14.40
CA LEU A 172 14.13 15.67 13.82
C LEU A 172 14.14 15.53 12.30
N VAL A 173 13.12 14.86 11.74
CA VAL A 173 12.88 14.79 10.29
C VAL A 173 11.70 15.68 9.94
N GLY A 174 11.80 16.52 8.91
CA GLY A 174 10.65 17.34 8.56
C GLY A 174 10.73 18.15 7.28
N THR A 175 9.63 18.83 6.95
CA THR A 175 9.58 19.77 5.82
C THR A 175 10.02 21.17 6.28
N PRO A 176 10.76 21.93 5.44
CA PRO A 176 11.37 23.20 5.86
C PRO A 176 10.39 24.19 6.49
N GLY A 177 9.20 24.36 5.88
CA GLY A 177 8.20 25.31 6.35
C GLY A 177 7.68 25.01 7.76
N ARG A 178 7.40 23.73 8.08
CA ARG A 178 6.90 23.36 9.41
C ARG A 178 8.00 23.44 10.47
N VAL A 179 9.21 22.97 10.16
CA VAL A 179 10.34 23.07 11.09
C VAL A 179 10.61 24.54 11.42
N LEU A 180 10.63 25.42 10.41
CA LEU A 180 10.84 26.86 10.62
C LEU A 180 9.75 27.49 11.48
N ASP A 181 8.48 27.12 11.29
CA ASP A 181 7.37 27.62 12.12
C ASP A 181 7.56 27.26 13.59
N LEU A 182 7.90 26.00 13.89
CA LEU A 182 8.15 25.54 15.26
C LEU A 182 9.37 26.21 15.91
N VAL A 183 10.41 26.48 15.12
CA VAL A 183 11.63 27.19 15.57
C VAL A 183 11.32 28.66 15.86
N LYS A 184 10.60 29.34 14.97
CA LYS A 184 10.20 30.74 15.18
C LYS A 184 9.30 30.94 16.39
N LYS A 185 8.47 29.94 16.72
CA LYS A 185 7.65 29.93 17.94
C LYS A 185 8.43 29.64 19.21
N GLY A 186 9.73 29.34 19.12
CA GLY A 186 10.58 29.00 20.27
C GLY A 186 10.32 27.63 20.88
N VAL A 187 9.52 26.78 20.23
CA VAL A 187 9.19 25.44 20.72
C VAL A 187 10.23 24.41 20.27
N CYS A 188 10.72 24.54 19.04
CA CYS A 188 11.81 23.71 18.52
C CYS A 188 13.14 24.45 18.66
N ILE A 189 14.03 23.95 19.51
CA ILE A 189 15.32 24.58 19.81
C ILE A 189 16.42 23.86 19.04
N LEU A 190 17.01 24.52 18.04
CA LEU A 190 18.05 23.96 17.18
C LEU A 190 19.48 24.41 17.52
N LYS A 191 19.65 25.13 18.65
CA LYS A 191 20.94 25.67 19.11
C LYS A 191 22.05 24.61 19.30
N TYR A 192 21.69 23.34 19.46
CA TYR A 192 22.63 22.23 19.67
C TYR A 192 22.69 21.26 18.48
N CYS A 193 22.06 21.61 17.37
CA CYS A 193 22.00 20.77 16.18
C CYS A 193 23.33 20.82 15.40
N SER A 194 24.17 19.80 15.60
CA SER A 194 25.50 19.69 15.00
C SER A 194 25.48 19.24 13.54
N MET A 195 24.38 18.66 13.05
CA MET A 195 24.27 18.17 11.68
C MET A 195 22.93 18.53 11.03
N LEU A 196 23.00 19.12 9.84
CA LEU A 196 21.86 19.36 8.96
C LEU A 196 21.99 18.49 7.70
N VAL A 197 20.99 17.66 7.44
CA VAL A 197 20.91 16.85 6.22
C VAL A 197 19.82 17.40 5.32
N MET A 198 20.10 17.46 4.02
CA MET A 198 19.18 17.91 2.98
C MET A 198 19.06 16.83 1.90
N ASP A 199 17.95 16.11 1.89
CA ASP A 199 17.67 15.11 0.85
C ASP A 199 16.73 15.65 -0.24
N GLU A 200 17.01 15.28 -1.49
CA GLU A 200 16.46 15.92 -2.70
C GLU A 200 16.75 17.44 -2.71
N ALA A 201 18.04 17.79 -2.55
CA ALA A 201 18.48 19.17 -2.43
C ALA A 201 18.09 20.05 -3.64
N ASP A 202 18.04 19.48 -4.84
CA ASP A 202 17.54 20.16 -6.06
C ASP A 202 16.10 20.67 -5.90
N LYS A 203 15.24 19.94 -5.17
CA LYS A 203 13.88 20.38 -4.87
C LYS A 203 13.80 21.29 -3.65
N LEU A 204 14.56 20.99 -2.61
CA LEU A 204 14.63 21.81 -1.39
C LEU A 204 15.14 23.23 -1.67
N LEU A 205 16.00 23.39 -2.68
CA LEU A 205 16.54 24.67 -3.10
C LEU A 205 15.73 25.33 -4.21
N SER A 206 14.48 24.91 -4.40
CA SER A 206 13.54 25.65 -5.25
C SER A 206 13.18 27.01 -4.62
N PRO A 207 12.71 27.99 -5.42
CA PRO A 207 12.31 29.31 -4.91
C PRO A 207 11.28 29.29 -3.77
N VAL A 208 10.50 28.21 -3.66
CA VAL A 208 9.47 28.03 -2.62
C VAL A 208 10.08 27.69 -1.26
N PHE A 209 11.09 26.81 -1.23
CA PHE A 209 11.63 26.26 0.03
C PHE A 209 12.94 26.92 0.46
N GLN A 210 13.77 27.35 -0.49
CA GLN A 210 15.09 27.91 -0.21
C GLN A 210 15.07 29.03 0.84
N PRO A 211 14.16 30.02 0.80
CA PRO A 211 14.14 31.09 1.80
C PRO A 211 13.88 30.59 3.23
N SER A 212 13.14 29.48 3.38
CA SER A 212 12.87 28.88 4.68
C SER A 212 14.10 28.15 5.22
N ILE A 213 14.86 27.50 4.34
CA ILE A 213 16.09 26.78 4.69
C ILE A 213 17.19 27.77 5.08
N GLU A 214 17.37 28.84 4.31
CA GLU A 214 18.34 29.90 4.61
C GLU A 214 18.04 30.56 5.98
N GLN A 215 16.77 30.71 6.35
CA GLN A 215 16.36 31.16 7.68
C GLN A 215 16.63 30.11 8.77
N LEU A 216 16.31 28.83 8.53
CA LEU A 216 16.58 27.75 9.49
C LEU A 216 18.06 27.66 9.87
N ILE A 217 18.94 27.85 8.88
CA ILE A 217 20.38 27.84 9.05
C ILE A 217 20.88 28.88 10.06
N GLN A 218 20.16 30.00 10.23
CA GLN A 218 20.50 31.03 11.21
C GLN A 218 20.25 30.59 12.66
N PHE A 219 19.38 29.59 12.87
CA PHE A 219 19.10 29.02 14.20
C PHE A 219 20.03 27.85 14.57
N LEU A 220 20.87 27.41 13.64
CA LEU A 220 21.84 26.33 13.83
C LEU A 220 23.21 26.89 14.26
N PRO A 221 24.02 26.14 15.03
CA PRO A 221 25.43 26.47 15.30
C PRO A 221 26.22 26.78 14.04
N GLU A 222 27.18 27.70 14.11
CA GLU A 222 28.09 27.94 12.99
C GLU A 222 28.97 26.72 12.69
N SER A 223 29.30 25.90 13.69
CA SER A 223 30.12 24.68 13.55
C SER A 223 29.35 23.47 12.99
N ARG A 224 28.09 23.65 12.58
CA ARG A 224 27.27 22.58 12.00
C ARG A 224 27.92 21.96 10.75
N GLN A 225 27.73 20.66 10.59
CA GLN A 225 28.01 19.92 9.37
C GLN A 225 26.76 19.92 8.47
N ILE A 226 26.93 20.12 7.16
CA ILE A 226 25.83 20.06 6.18
C ILE A 226 26.08 18.93 5.19
N LEU A 227 25.10 18.01 5.09
CA LEU A 227 25.10 16.92 4.13
C LEU A 227 24.00 17.15 3.08
N MET A 228 24.39 17.37 1.83
CA MET A 228 23.46 17.55 0.71
C MET A 228 23.45 16.34 -0.21
N PHE A 229 22.28 15.73 -0.39
CA PHE A 229 22.06 14.63 -1.31
C PHE A 229 21.06 15.05 -2.40
N SER A 230 21.47 14.93 -3.66
CA SER A 230 20.66 15.37 -4.80
C SER A 230 20.77 14.41 -5.99
N ALA A 231 19.72 14.32 -6.80
CA ALA A 231 19.80 13.60 -8.07
C ALA A 231 20.50 14.46 -9.13
N THR A 232 20.29 15.78 -9.08
CA THR A 232 20.81 16.75 -10.06
C THR A 232 21.48 17.93 -9.37
N PHE A 233 22.40 18.63 -10.05
CA PHE A 233 23.07 19.84 -9.54
C PHE A 233 22.76 21.09 -10.40
N PRO A 234 21.52 21.60 -10.36
CA PRO A 234 21.17 22.87 -10.98
C PRO A 234 21.91 24.05 -10.31
N VAL A 235 21.84 25.24 -10.93
CA VAL A 235 22.60 26.44 -10.52
C VAL A 235 22.34 26.82 -9.06
N ASN A 236 21.08 26.79 -8.62
CA ASN A 236 20.68 27.00 -7.23
C ASN A 236 21.37 26.05 -6.23
N VAL A 237 21.61 24.78 -6.58
CA VAL A 237 22.36 23.84 -5.73
C VAL A 237 23.83 24.25 -5.65
N LYS A 238 24.42 24.70 -6.76
CA LYS A 238 25.80 25.19 -6.79
C LYS A 238 25.95 26.48 -5.98
N ASP A 239 25.07 27.44 -6.18
CA ASP A 239 25.07 28.72 -5.47
C ASP A 239 24.86 28.55 -3.96
N PHE A 240 24.01 27.60 -3.56
CA PHE A 240 23.83 27.27 -2.16
C PHE A 240 25.06 26.58 -1.58
N LYS A 241 25.65 25.63 -2.31
CA LYS A 241 26.92 24.97 -1.93
C LYS A 241 28.01 26.01 -1.67
N ASP A 242 28.21 26.95 -2.59
CA ASP A 242 29.28 27.94 -2.49
C ASP A 242 29.06 28.93 -1.33
N ARG A 243 27.81 29.18 -0.94
CA ARG A 243 27.48 30.08 0.17
C ARG A 243 27.50 29.42 1.55
N TYR A 244 27.08 28.15 1.67
CA TYR A 244 26.79 27.54 2.97
C TYR A 244 27.67 26.33 3.33
N LEU A 245 28.24 25.62 2.35
CA LEU A 245 29.05 24.42 2.62
C LEU A 245 30.54 24.78 2.76
N ARG A 246 31.20 24.22 3.77
CA ARG A 246 32.61 24.45 4.11
C ARG A 246 33.49 23.36 3.50
N LYS A 247 34.11 23.66 2.35
CA LYS A 247 35.00 22.74 1.61
C LYS A 247 34.37 21.33 1.48
N PRO A 248 33.18 21.21 0.88
CA PRO A 248 32.46 19.95 0.87
C PRO A 248 33.18 18.89 0.05
N TYR A 249 33.13 17.65 0.53
CA TYR A 249 33.54 16.49 -0.25
C TYR A 249 32.45 16.18 -1.29
N VAL A 250 32.83 16.15 -2.56
CA VAL A 250 31.88 15.96 -3.68
C VAL A 250 31.91 14.51 -4.13
N ILE A 251 30.77 13.84 -4.03
CA ILE A 251 30.59 12.44 -4.42
C ILE A 251 29.71 12.38 -5.66
N ASN A 252 30.14 11.69 -6.72
CA ASN A 252 29.35 11.49 -7.93
C ASN A 252 29.18 10.01 -8.22
N ILE A 253 28.03 9.44 -7.83
CA ILE A 253 27.65 8.05 -8.16
C ILE A 253 26.65 8.11 -9.32
N THR A 254 27.16 8.13 -10.55
CA THR A 254 26.35 7.93 -11.76
C THR A 254 27.07 6.94 -12.66
N ASP A 255 26.43 5.81 -12.95
CA ASP A 255 26.91 4.88 -13.98
C ASP A 255 27.00 5.61 -15.32
N GLU A 256 28.20 5.61 -15.92
CA GLU A 256 28.36 5.87 -17.34
C GLU A 256 27.58 4.82 -18.12
N LEU A 257 26.38 5.15 -18.58
CA LEU A 257 25.85 4.58 -19.82
C LEU A 257 26.74 5.09 -20.95
N THR A 258 27.79 4.32 -21.25
CA THR A 258 28.65 4.50 -22.41
C THR A 258 27.84 4.17 -23.68
N LEU A 259 27.06 5.14 -24.17
CA LEU A 259 26.63 5.17 -25.57
C LEU A 259 27.84 5.59 -26.42
N LYS A 260 28.63 4.59 -26.84
CA LYS A 260 29.65 4.76 -27.88
C LYS A 260 29.06 4.34 -29.23
N GLY A 261 29.02 5.30 -30.15
CA GLY A 261 28.91 5.13 -31.61
C GLY A 261 27.49 5.30 -32.16
N GLY A 262 27.19 6.26 -33.03
CA GLY A 262 28.00 7.27 -33.70
C GLY A 262 27.29 7.76 -34.97
N VAL A 263 27.38 9.08 -35.21
CA VAL A 263 27.22 9.79 -36.51
C VAL A 263 25.80 9.75 -37.11
N GLY A 264 25.04 10.83 -37.30
CA GLY A 264 25.36 12.23 -37.56
C GLY A 264 24.85 12.59 -38.96
N VAL A 265 23.85 13.49 -39.10
CA VAL A 265 23.71 14.49 -40.19
C VAL A 265 22.59 15.48 -39.80
N TYR A 266 22.91 16.76 -39.96
CA TYR A 266 22.06 17.96 -39.82
C TYR A 266 21.00 18.07 -40.94
N GLY A 267 19.85 18.65 -40.63
CA GLY A 267 18.90 19.11 -41.65
C GLY A 267 17.71 19.88 -41.06
N SER A 268 17.61 21.15 -41.41
CA SER A 268 16.72 22.22 -40.98
C SER A 268 15.21 22.08 -41.30
N PHE A 269 14.39 22.72 -40.44
CA PHE A 269 13.06 23.36 -40.63
C PHE A 269 12.34 23.23 -41.99
N ASP A 270 11.09 22.74 -42.03
CA ASP A 270 9.85 23.57 -42.00
C ASP A 270 8.55 22.73 -42.16
N MET A 271 7.44 23.31 -41.68
CA MET A 271 6.04 22.84 -41.71
C MET A 271 5.55 22.26 -43.05
N VAL A 272 4.81 21.13 -43.01
CA VAL A 272 3.49 20.99 -43.66
C VAL A 272 2.65 19.94 -42.90
N ASP A 273 1.53 20.38 -42.31
CA ASP A 273 0.41 19.52 -41.91
C ASP A 273 -0.21 18.83 -43.14
N LEU A 274 -0.93 17.73 -42.90
CA LEU A 274 -1.87 17.08 -43.85
C LEU A 274 -1.30 15.97 -44.76
N ALA A 275 -1.07 14.76 -44.20
CA ALA A 275 -1.38 13.46 -44.83
C ALA A 275 -0.76 12.25 -44.11
N VAL A 276 -1.14 11.93 -42.87
CA VAL A 276 -1.02 10.54 -42.33
C VAL A 276 -2.27 10.15 -41.53
N ALA A 277 -3.44 10.60 -41.99
CA ALA A 277 -4.75 10.15 -41.51
C ALA A 277 -5.30 8.94 -42.33
N GLN A 278 -4.49 8.31 -43.19
CA GLN A 278 -4.93 7.23 -44.07
C GLN A 278 -3.94 6.05 -44.17
N ALA A 279 -3.27 5.70 -43.06
CA ALA A 279 -2.54 4.43 -42.93
C ALA A 279 -2.78 3.71 -41.58
N VAL A 280 -3.88 4.05 -40.89
CA VAL A 280 -4.39 3.29 -39.74
C VAL A 280 -5.84 2.92 -40.04
N ASN A 281 -6.04 2.05 -41.01
CA ASN A 281 -7.35 1.45 -41.26
C ASN A 281 -7.25 0.16 -42.08
N THR A 282 -6.41 -0.79 -41.64
CA THR A 282 -6.62 -2.24 -41.89
C THR A 282 -5.58 -3.05 -41.12
N LEU A 283 -5.73 -3.12 -39.80
CA LEU A 283 -5.29 -4.25 -38.97
C LEU A 283 -6.16 -4.28 -37.69
N ASN A 284 -7.49 -4.23 -37.87
CA ASN A 284 -8.41 -4.69 -36.82
C ASN A 284 -8.46 -6.22 -36.89
N SER A 285 -7.38 -6.88 -36.47
CA SER A 285 -7.54 -8.19 -35.87
C SER A 285 -7.99 -7.95 -34.43
N VAL A 286 -9.26 -8.21 -34.13
CA VAL A 286 -9.73 -8.38 -32.75
C VAL A 286 -8.95 -9.56 -32.18
N SER A 287 -7.81 -9.28 -31.53
CA SER A 287 -7.27 -10.22 -30.57
C SER A 287 -8.24 -10.18 -29.41
N ALA A 288 -9.10 -11.19 -29.29
CA ALA A 288 -9.92 -11.37 -28.11
C ALA A 288 -8.99 -11.29 -26.89
N SER A 289 -9.13 -10.25 -26.07
CA SER A 289 -8.31 -10.10 -24.87
C SER A 289 -8.51 -11.36 -24.03
N LYS A 290 -7.40 -12.05 -23.70
CA LYS A 290 -7.48 -13.31 -22.96
C LYS A 290 -8.06 -13.05 -21.59
N GLN A 291 -9.02 -13.88 -21.17
CA GLN A 291 -9.55 -13.83 -19.80
C GLN A 291 -8.39 -13.95 -18.80
N CYS A 292 -8.47 -13.16 -17.73
CA CYS A 292 -7.54 -13.20 -16.62
C CYS A 292 -7.72 -14.51 -15.85
N HIS A 293 -6.61 -15.17 -15.54
CA HIS A 293 -6.60 -16.29 -14.63
C HIS A 293 -6.03 -15.83 -13.28
N PHE A 294 -6.88 -15.72 -12.27
CA PHE A 294 -6.49 -15.37 -10.91
C PHE A 294 -6.32 -16.65 -10.08
N PRO A 295 -5.11 -17.03 -9.67
CA PRO A 295 -4.90 -18.23 -8.86
C PRO A 295 -5.21 -18.02 -7.37
N ALA A 296 -5.38 -16.76 -6.93
CA ALA A 296 -5.65 -16.39 -5.55
C ALA A 296 -6.37 -15.04 -5.46
N ILE A 297 -7.06 -14.82 -4.33
CA ILE A 297 -7.62 -13.52 -3.94
C ILE A 297 -7.02 -13.10 -2.59
N PHE A 298 -6.57 -11.85 -2.50
CA PHE A 298 -6.20 -11.22 -1.23
C PHE A 298 -7.16 -10.08 -0.95
N ASN A 299 -8.03 -10.26 0.05
CA ASN A 299 -9.09 -9.31 0.36
C ASN A 299 -8.73 -8.42 1.56
N PHE A 300 -9.00 -7.14 1.42
CA PHE A 300 -8.92 -6.12 2.47
C PHE A 300 -10.28 -5.47 2.59
N GLY A 301 -10.72 -5.16 3.81
CA GLY A 301 -12.07 -4.64 3.94
C GLY A 301 -12.60 -4.51 5.35
N ASP A 302 -13.90 -4.24 5.40
CA ASP A 302 -14.69 -4.26 6.62
C ASP A 302 -15.67 -5.45 6.66
N SER A 303 -16.76 -5.31 7.41
CA SER A 303 -17.78 -6.35 7.59
C SER A 303 -18.48 -6.75 6.29
N ASN A 304 -18.49 -5.91 5.25
CA ASN A 304 -19.05 -6.26 3.94
C ASN A 304 -18.26 -7.37 3.24
N SER A 305 -17.02 -7.62 3.67
CA SER A 305 -16.16 -8.66 3.11
C SER A 305 -15.45 -9.51 4.19
N ASP A 306 -15.82 -9.38 5.46
CA ASP A 306 -15.23 -10.16 6.56
C ASP A 306 -15.70 -11.63 6.54
N THR A 307 -14.75 -12.55 6.37
CA THR A 307 -14.99 -14.00 6.38
C THR A 307 -14.66 -14.67 7.71
N GLY A 308 -14.60 -13.92 8.81
CA GLY A 308 -14.35 -14.43 10.16
C GLY A 308 -13.18 -13.77 10.89
N GLY A 309 -12.55 -12.74 10.34
CA GLY A 309 -11.43 -12.02 10.95
C GLY A 309 -11.80 -11.41 12.30
N LEU A 310 -12.93 -10.69 12.40
CA LEU A 310 -13.37 -10.20 13.71
C LEU A 310 -13.77 -11.34 14.64
N SER A 311 -14.40 -12.38 14.09
CA SER A 311 -14.87 -13.54 14.86
C SER A 311 -13.73 -14.34 15.50
N ALA A 312 -12.61 -14.47 14.79
CA ALA A 312 -11.41 -15.15 15.27
C ALA A 312 -10.73 -14.38 16.41
N ALA A 313 -10.79 -13.05 16.39
CA ALA A 313 -10.15 -12.19 17.40
C ALA A 313 -11.04 -11.93 18.62
N PHE A 314 -12.34 -11.70 18.43
CA PHE A 314 -13.23 -11.16 19.46
C PHE A 314 -14.47 -12.00 19.75
N GLY A 315 -14.61 -13.16 19.10
CA GLY A 315 -15.73 -14.08 19.28
C GLY A 315 -16.71 -14.05 18.12
N GLN A 316 -17.35 -15.20 17.90
CA GLN A 316 -18.17 -15.47 16.72
C GLN A 316 -19.36 -14.52 16.57
N ALA A 317 -19.63 -14.09 15.33
CA ALA A 317 -20.94 -13.60 14.92
C ALA A 317 -21.96 -14.74 15.10
N GLY A 318 -22.61 -14.78 16.25
CA GLY A 318 -23.46 -15.91 16.66
C GLY A 318 -24.72 -16.09 15.80
N PRO A 319 -25.50 -17.16 16.02
CA PRO A 319 -26.75 -17.39 15.29
C PRO A 319 -27.70 -16.18 15.40
N PRO A 320 -28.47 -15.85 14.35
CA PRO A 320 -28.72 -16.60 13.12
C PRO A 320 -27.77 -16.32 11.93
N HIS A 321 -26.62 -15.68 12.13
CA HIS A 321 -25.67 -15.45 11.04
C HIS A 321 -25.25 -16.77 10.36
N GLY A 322 -25.21 -16.77 9.03
CA GLY A 322 -24.87 -17.95 8.22
C GLY A 322 -25.99 -18.95 7.95
N GLU A 323 -27.21 -18.76 8.46
CA GLU A 323 -28.30 -19.74 8.37
C GLU A 323 -28.72 -20.13 6.92
N SER A 324 -28.69 -19.19 5.98
CA SER A 324 -29.16 -19.36 4.61
C SER A 324 -28.28 -20.26 3.75
N PHE A 325 -26.97 -20.35 4.05
CA PHE A 325 -26.03 -21.12 3.22
C PHE A 325 -25.06 -22.00 4.00
N PHE A 326 -24.44 -21.47 5.06
CA PHE A 326 -23.51 -22.26 5.87
C PHE A 326 -24.25 -23.16 6.87
N HIS A 327 -25.49 -22.79 7.21
CA HIS A 327 -26.34 -23.47 8.21
C HIS A 327 -25.74 -23.48 9.63
N HIS A 328 -24.71 -22.66 9.85
CA HIS A 328 -24.10 -22.36 11.14
C HIS A 328 -23.38 -21.00 11.06
N PRO A 329 -23.05 -20.38 12.20
CA PRO A 329 -22.15 -19.24 12.27
C PRO A 329 -20.83 -19.52 11.55
N ALA A 330 -20.54 -18.74 10.50
CA ALA A 330 -19.33 -18.87 9.68
C ALA A 330 -18.48 -17.59 9.69
N GLY A 331 -18.68 -16.72 10.70
CA GLY A 331 -17.95 -15.47 10.87
C GLY A 331 -18.33 -14.33 9.92
N ARG A 332 -19.33 -14.51 9.04
CA ARG A 332 -19.88 -13.47 8.18
C ARG A 332 -20.98 -12.69 8.91
N TYR A 333 -20.99 -11.37 8.78
CA TYR A 333 -22.07 -10.52 9.28
C TYR A 333 -23.24 -10.46 8.28
N CYS A 334 -23.75 -11.61 7.88
CA CYS A 334 -25.00 -11.75 7.13
C CYS A 334 -25.61 -13.13 7.39
N ASP A 335 -26.76 -13.43 6.78
CA ASP A 335 -27.39 -14.75 6.81
C ASP A 335 -26.64 -15.82 5.98
N GLY A 336 -25.57 -15.48 5.27
CA GLY A 336 -24.80 -16.45 4.50
C GLY A 336 -23.58 -15.88 3.79
N ARG A 337 -23.58 -15.88 2.46
CA ARG A 337 -22.42 -15.46 1.63
C ARG A 337 -22.32 -13.95 1.44
N LEU A 338 -21.09 -13.44 1.47
CA LEU A 338 -20.74 -12.07 1.15
C LEU A 338 -20.39 -11.90 -0.34
N ILE A 339 -20.28 -10.66 -0.82
CA ILE A 339 -19.88 -10.36 -2.20
C ILE A 339 -18.55 -11.04 -2.54
N VAL A 340 -17.58 -11.03 -1.61
CA VAL A 340 -16.26 -11.68 -1.79
C VAL A 340 -16.37 -13.19 -1.97
N ASP A 341 -17.30 -13.87 -1.28
CA ASP A 341 -17.54 -15.30 -1.45
C ASP A 341 -18.06 -15.59 -2.86
N PHE A 342 -18.96 -14.73 -3.38
CA PHE A 342 -19.46 -14.87 -4.73
C PHE A 342 -18.40 -14.50 -5.80
N ILE A 343 -17.50 -13.55 -5.54
CA ILE A 343 -16.33 -13.25 -6.38
C ILE A 343 -15.44 -14.49 -6.48
N ALA A 344 -15.09 -15.11 -5.34
CA ALA A 344 -14.29 -16.35 -5.31
C ALA A 344 -14.96 -17.46 -6.14
N LYS A 345 -16.26 -17.67 -5.94
CA LYS A 345 -17.04 -18.63 -6.73
C LYS A 345 -17.00 -18.34 -8.23
N LYS A 346 -17.15 -17.07 -8.64
CA LYS A 346 -17.12 -16.67 -10.06
C LYS A 346 -15.76 -16.91 -10.70
N LEU A 347 -14.68 -16.79 -9.94
CA LEU A 347 -13.31 -17.05 -10.36
C LEU A 347 -12.91 -18.53 -10.25
N GLY A 348 -13.82 -19.41 -9.79
CA GLY A 348 -13.55 -20.84 -9.62
C GLY A 348 -12.61 -21.16 -8.45
N LEU A 349 -12.53 -20.27 -7.46
CA LEU A 349 -11.71 -20.41 -6.26
C LEU A 349 -12.55 -20.86 -5.06
N PRO A 350 -11.95 -21.54 -4.06
CA PRO A 350 -12.61 -21.79 -2.79
C PRO A 350 -12.90 -20.49 -2.04
N TYR A 351 -13.83 -20.53 -1.09
CA TYR A 351 -14.09 -19.41 -0.20
C TYR A 351 -12.86 -19.07 0.64
N LEU A 352 -12.62 -17.77 0.83
CA LEU A 352 -11.45 -17.31 1.57
C LEU A 352 -11.60 -17.61 3.06
N ASN A 353 -10.52 -18.09 3.66
CA ASN A 353 -10.36 -18.14 5.11
C ASN A 353 -9.87 -16.78 5.62
N ALA A 354 -10.35 -16.39 6.80
CA ALA A 354 -9.83 -15.21 7.47
C ALA A 354 -8.38 -15.46 7.90
N PHE A 355 -7.50 -14.49 7.70
CA PHE A 355 -6.09 -14.57 8.09
C PHE A 355 -5.91 -14.89 9.58
N LEU A 356 -6.84 -14.42 10.42
CA LEU A 356 -6.81 -14.60 11.87
C LEU A 356 -7.34 -15.96 12.33
N ASP A 357 -7.92 -16.78 11.44
CA ASP A 357 -8.36 -18.13 11.79
C ASP A 357 -7.15 -19.05 12.00
N SER A 358 -7.11 -19.70 13.17
CA SER A 358 -6.01 -20.57 13.57
C SER A 358 -6.19 -22.05 13.19
N VAL A 359 -7.43 -22.51 13.04
CA VAL A 359 -7.75 -23.93 12.83
C VAL A 359 -8.56 -24.12 11.55
N GLY A 360 -8.16 -25.07 10.71
CA GLY A 360 -8.88 -25.44 9.49
C GLY A 360 -8.67 -24.52 8.28
N SER A 361 -7.86 -23.47 8.42
CA SER A 361 -7.60 -22.51 7.36
C SER A 361 -6.74 -23.11 6.24
N ASN A 362 -7.15 -22.87 5.00
CA ASN A 362 -6.38 -23.18 3.80
C ASN A 362 -6.14 -21.90 3.01
N TYR A 363 -4.89 -21.48 2.93
CA TYR A 363 -4.50 -20.24 2.25
C TYR A 363 -3.90 -20.47 0.85
N SER A 364 -4.03 -21.68 0.28
CA SER A 364 -3.44 -22.03 -1.01
C SER A 364 -3.91 -21.11 -2.16
N HIS A 365 -5.11 -20.54 -2.03
CA HIS A 365 -5.75 -19.62 -2.98
C HIS A 365 -5.96 -18.21 -2.40
N GLY A 366 -5.11 -17.82 -1.45
CA GLY A 366 -5.11 -16.49 -0.85
C GLY A 366 -5.75 -16.45 0.53
N ALA A 367 -5.94 -15.24 1.05
CA ALA A 367 -6.37 -15.00 2.42
C ALA A 367 -7.22 -13.73 2.51
N ASN A 368 -8.07 -13.66 3.52
CA ASN A 368 -8.88 -12.49 3.79
C ASN A 368 -8.43 -11.77 5.07
N PHE A 369 -8.05 -10.50 4.94
CA PHE A 369 -7.61 -9.64 6.03
C PHE A 369 -8.71 -8.69 6.53
N ALA A 370 -9.87 -8.67 5.88
CA ALA A 370 -11.00 -7.84 6.31
C ALA A 370 -11.47 -8.23 7.71
N THR A 371 -11.86 -7.24 8.50
CA THR A 371 -12.52 -7.47 9.79
C THR A 371 -13.71 -6.53 9.95
N ALA A 372 -14.80 -7.02 10.54
CA ALA A 372 -15.98 -6.21 10.77
C ALA A 372 -15.70 -4.97 11.62
N GLY A 373 -16.29 -3.83 11.26
CA GLY A 373 -16.03 -2.56 11.91
C GLY A 373 -14.66 -1.94 11.59
N SER A 374 -13.88 -2.48 10.66
CA SER A 374 -12.63 -1.86 10.22
C SER A 374 -12.85 -0.54 9.51
N THR A 375 -11.96 0.40 9.79
CA THR A 375 -11.85 1.70 9.12
C THR A 375 -10.58 1.75 8.29
N ILE A 376 -10.55 2.63 7.28
CA ILE A 376 -9.31 2.94 6.56
C ILE A 376 -8.31 3.59 7.50
N ARG A 377 -8.76 4.58 8.29
CA ARG A 377 -7.95 5.25 9.28
C ARG A 377 -8.22 4.72 10.69
N PRO A 378 -7.19 4.40 11.51
CA PRO A 378 -7.37 4.00 12.89
C PRO A 378 -8.21 5.00 13.68
N GLN A 379 -9.17 4.49 14.44
CA GLN A 379 -10.03 5.29 15.33
C GLN A 379 -9.45 5.32 16.74
N ASN A 380 -9.66 6.43 17.46
CA ASN A 380 -9.25 6.55 18.86
C ASN A 380 -10.33 5.97 19.80
N THR A 381 -10.85 4.81 19.45
CA THR A 381 -11.88 4.06 20.19
C THR A 381 -11.53 2.57 20.17
N THR A 382 -12.17 1.82 21.05
CA THR A 382 -12.05 0.35 21.12
C THR A 382 -13.38 -0.29 20.79
N LEU A 383 -13.35 -1.52 20.26
CA LEU A 383 -14.55 -2.28 19.87
C LEU A 383 -15.61 -2.40 20.98
N HIS A 384 -15.20 -2.38 22.25
CA HIS A 384 -16.11 -2.53 23.39
C HIS A 384 -16.80 -1.23 23.82
N GLN A 385 -16.40 -0.08 23.28
CA GLN A 385 -17.06 1.20 23.53
C GLN A 385 -18.28 1.34 22.62
N THR A 386 -19.30 2.06 23.09
CA THR A 386 -20.44 2.44 22.23
C THR A 386 -19.92 3.27 21.05
N GLY A 387 -20.22 2.85 19.83
CA GLY A 387 -19.65 3.48 18.61
C GLY A 387 -18.16 3.16 18.41
N GLY A 388 -17.66 2.10 19.05
CA GLY A 388 -16.32 1.59 18.89
C GLY A 388 -16.09 0.87 17.56
N PHE A 389 -14.86 0.93 17.04
CA PHE A 389 -14.48 0.31 15.78
C PHE A 389 -13.41 -0.77 15.97
N SER A 390 -13.21 -1.60 14.94
CA SER A 390 -12.20 -2.65 14.97
C SER A 390 -10.79 -2.07 15.06
N PRO A 391 -9.91 -2.63 15.90
CA PRO A 391 -8.51 -2.24 15.94
C PRO A 391 -7.72 -2.67 14.70
N PHE A 392 -8.30 -3.48 13.81
CA PHE A 392 -7.68 -3.91 12.57
C PHE A 392 -8.03 -2.94 11.43
N SER A 393 -7.57 -1.70 11.53
CA SER A 393 -7.65 -0.71 10.44
C SER A 393 -6.89 -1.16 9.20
N LEU A 394 -7.12 -0.50 8.06
CA LEU A 394 -6.56 -0.93 6.78
C LEU A 394 -5.01 -1.04 6.77
N ASP A 395 -4.32 -0.18 7.51
CA ASP A 395 -2.85 -0.28 7.69
C ASP A 395 -2.45 -1.53 8.49
N VAL A 396 -3.25 -1.92 9.49
CA VAL A 396 -3.03 -3.15 10.24
C VAL A 396 -3.29 -4.38 9.37
N GLN A 397 -4.35 -4.36 8.55
CA GLN A 397 -4.62 -5.43 7.57
C GLN A 397 -3.47 -5.55 6.56
N PHE A 398 -2.89 -4.43 6.13
CA PHE A 398 -1.69 -4.46 5.30
C PHE A 398 -0.48 -5.07 6.03
N ASN A 399 -0.24 -4.73 7.30
CA ASN A 399 0.84 -5.32 8.08
C ASN A 399 0.68 -6.85 8.21
N GLN A 400 -0.56 -7.31 8.43
CA GLN A 400 -0.90 -8.74 8.43
C GLN A 400 -0.58 -9.39 7.08
N PHE A 401 -0.96 -8.76 5.96
CA PHE A 401 -0.65 -9.23 4.62
C PHE A 401 0.86 -9.29 4.34
N SER A 402 1.61 -8.25 4.71
CA SER A 402 3.06 -8.19 4.51
C SER A 402 3.78 -9.31 5.26
N ASP A 403 3.41 -9.53 6.54
CA ASP A 403 3.96 -10.63 7.32
C ASP A 403 3.54 -12.00 6.76
N PHE A 404 2.28 -12.14 6.39
CA PHE A 404 1.74 -13.35 5.76
C PHE A 404 2.52 -13.70 4.49
N GLN A 405 2.71 -12.77 3.57
CA GLN A 405 3.45 -13.00 2.32
C GLN A 405 4.87 -13.48 2.59
N ARG A 406 5.60 -12.79 3.48
CA ARG A 406 6.98 -13.17 3.82
C ARG A 406 7.06 -14.55 4.45
N ARG A 407 6.22 -14.84 5.44
CA ARG A 407 6.26 -16.10 6.19
C ARG A 407 5.78 -17.28 5.36
N THR A 408 4.79 -17.07 4.50
CA THR A 408 4.30 -18.16 3.65
C THR A 408 5.38 -18.71 2.73
N GLN A 409 6.25 -17.86 2.17
CA GLN A 409 7.36 -18.34 1.34
C GLN A 409 8.36 -19.15 2.15
N PHE A 410 8.71 -18.68 3.35
CA PHE A 410 9.61 -19.41 4.23
C PHE A 410 9.10 -20.80 4.60
N PHE A 411 7.84 -20.91 5.07
CA PHE A 411 7.28 -22.18 5.50
C PHE A 411 6.95 -23.11 4.34
N ARG A 412 6.51 -22.58 3.19
CA ARG A 412 6.28 -23.38 1.98
C ARG A 412 7.55 -24.10 1.52
N ASN A 413 8.71 -23.44 1.61
CA ASN A 413 10.01 -24.03 1.24
C ASN A 413 10.44 -25.18 2.16
N LYS A 414 9.89 -25.27 3.38
CA LYS A 414 10.13 -26.43 4.27
C LYS A 414 9.40 -27.71 3.82
N GLY A 415 8.49 -27.62 2.84
CA GLY A 415 7.77 -28.77 2.30
C GLY A 415 6.66 -29.28 3.20
N GLY A 416 6.30 -30.57 3.05
CA GLY A 416 5.20 -31.20 3.78
C GLY A 416 3.84 -30.53 3.54
N VAL A 417 3.02 -30.43 4.59
CA VAL A 417 1.68 -29.86 4.54
C VAL A 417 1.67 -28.37 4.15
N TYR A 418 2.74 -27.64 4.42
CA TYR A 418 2.85 -26.21 4.04
C TYR A 418 2.88 -26.01 2.53
N LYS A 419 3.37 -27.00 1.76
CA LYS A 419 3.36 -26.96 0.29
C LYS A 419 1.96 -27.09 -0.31
N THR A 420 0.99 -27.59 0.45
CA THR A 420 -0.41 -27.68 -0.01
C THR A 420 -1.28 -26.56 0.56
N LEU A 421 -0.99 -26.07 1.77
CA LEU A 421 -1.84 -25.08 2.46
C LEU A 421 -1.48 -23.61 2.22
N LEU A 422 -0.29 -23.30 1.70
CA LEU A 422 0.19 -21.93 1.53
C LEU A 422 0.29 -21.54 0.04
N PRO A 423 0.12 -20.27 -0.34
CA PRO A 423 0.16 -19.86 -1.74
C PRO A 423 1.59 -19.92 -2.32
N LYS A 424 1.70 -20.15 -3.63
CA LYS A 424 2.98 -20.08 -4.34
C LYS A 424 3.46 -18.62 -4.46
N ALA A 425 4.77 -18.40 -4.63
CA ALA A 425 5.35 -17.07 -4.74
C ALA A 425 4.73 -16.25 -5.90
N GLU A 426 4.54 -16.89 -7.05
CA GLU A 426 3.98 -16.27 -8.24
C GLU A 426 2.50 -15.90 -8.10
N TYR A 427 1.78 -16.46 -7.12
CA TYR A 427 0.37 -16.13 -6.92
C TYR A 427 0.20 -14.69 -6.42
N PHE A 428 1.16 -14.13 -5.69
CA PHE A 428 1.08 -12.74 -5.22
C PHE A 428 1.10 -11.73 -6.37
N SER A 429 1.84 -11.98 -7.45
CA SER A 429 1.83 -11.09 -8.62
C SER A 429 0.67 -11.33 -9.59
N GLN A 430 0.01 -12.49 -9.48
CA GLN A 430 -1.10 -12.91 -10.34
C GLN A 430 -2.47 -12.80 -9.66
N ALA A 431 -2.54 -12.51 -8.36
CA ALA A 431 -3.77 -12.47 -7.59
C ALA A 431 -4.66 -11.27 -7.90
N LEU A 432 -5.96 -11.43 -7.61
CA LEU A 432 -6.90 -10.33 -7.50
C LEU A 432 -6.85 -9.75 -6.08
N TYR A 433 -6.66 -8.44 -5.96
CA TYR A 433 -6.68 -7.72 -4.70
C TYR A 433 -7.98 -6.94 -4.58
N THR A 434 -8.84 -7.31 -3.64
CA THR A 434 -10.15 -6.70 -3.45
C THR A 434 -10.16 -5.76 -2.25
N PHE A 435 -10.84 -4.62 -2.38
CA PHE A 435 -10.98 -3.62 -1.32
C PHE A 435 -12.44 -3.21 -1.18
N ASP A 436 -13.05 -3.47 -0.02
CA ASP A 436 -14.40 -3.01 0.37
C ASP A 436 -14.35 -2.41 1.76
N ILE A 437 -14.06 -1.10 1.82
CA ILE A 437 -13.79 -0.38 3.06
C ILE A 437 -14.08 1.13 2.91
N GLY A 438 -14.34 1.80 4.03
CA GLY A 438 -14.57 3.25 4.10
C GLY A 438 -15.95 3.62 4.64
N GLN A 439 -16.90 2.69 4.66
CA GLN A 439 -18.22 2.93 5.24
C GLN A 439 -18.13 3.29 6.73
N ASN A 440 -17.30 2.55 7.47
CA ASN A 440 -17.10 2.77 8.91
C ASN A 440 -16.40 4.11 9.20
N ASP A 441 -15.53 4.60 8.32
CA ASP A 441 -14.90 5.92 8.47
C ASP A 441 -15.95 7.05 8.45
N LEU A 442 -16.99 6.91 7.62
CA LEU A 442 -18.12 7.85 7.60
C LEU A 442 -19.00 7.68 8.83
N ALA A 443 -19.31 6.43 9.19
CA ALA A 443 -20.12 6.11 10.37
C ALA A 443 -19.49 6.62 11.67
N SER A 444 -18.16 6.50 11.81
CA SER A 444 -17.41 6.94 12.98
C SER A 444 -17.63 8.42 13.27
N GLY A 445 -17.62 9.27 12.24
CA GLY A 445 -17.92 10.69 12.40
C GLY A 445 -19.27 10.93 13.08
N TYR A 446 -20.32 10.20 12.67
CA TYR A 446 -21.65 10.36 13.23
C TYR A 446 -21.79 9.81 14.65
N PHE A 447 -21.12 8.70 14.97
CA PHE A 447 -21.02 8.21 16.35
C PHE A 447 -20.30 9.20 17.28
N HIS A 448 -19.45 10.07 16.72
CA HIS A 448 -18.79 11.17 17.43
C HIS A 448 -19.49 12.52 17.26
N ASN A 449 -20.78 12.52 16.91
CA ASN A 449 -21.63 13.72 16.76
C ASN A 449 -21.10 14.76 15.76
N MET A 450 -20.31 14.34 14.76
CA MET A 450 -19.88 15.23 13.68
C MET A 450 -21.04 15.57 12.75
N SER A 451 -21.06 16.81 12.26
CA SER A 451 -21.95 17.21 11.16
C SER A 451 -21.52 16.57 9.85
N THR A 452 -22.42 16.53 8.85
CA THR A 452 -22.09 16.01 7.51
C THR A 452 -20.91 16.74 6.87
N ASP A 453 -20.74 18.03 7.14
CA ASP A 453 -19.62 18.82 6.60
C ASP A 453 -18.30 18.49 7.29
N GLN A 454 -18.32 18.23 8.60
CA GLN A 454 -17.16 17.72 9.33
C GLN A 454 -16.75 16.33 8.83
N VAL A 455 -17.70 15.43 8.58
CA VAL A 455 -17.40 14.12 7.99
C VAL A 455 -16.82 14.26 6.58
N LYS A 456 -17.35 15.16 5.73
CA LYS A 456 -16.76 15.44 4.40
C LYS A 456 -15.33 15.99 4.50
N ALA A 457 -15.06 16.85 5.48
CA ALA A 457 -13.72 17.41 5.70
C ALA A 457 -12.69 16.34 6.12
N TYR A 458 -13.14 15.22 6.69
CA TYR A 458 -12.29 14.09 7.09
C TYR A 458 -11.92 13.17 5.91
N VAL A 459 -12.78 13.05 4.90
CA VAL A 459 -12.62 12.13 3.75
C VAL A 459 -11.26 12.23 3.03
N PRO A 460 -10.68 13.42 2.75
CA PRO A 460 -9.39 13.50 2.06
C PRO A 460 -8.25 12.77 2.79
N ASP A 461 -8.23 12.85 4.13
CA ASP A 461 -7.22 12.18 4.96
C ASP A 461 -7.41 10.66 4.96
N VAL A 462 -8.66 10.20 5.09
CA VAL A 462 -9.04 8.79 4.94
C VAL A 462 -8.54 8.24 3.60
N LEU A 463 -8.81 8.94 2.50
CA LEU A 463 -8.42 8.48 1.17
C LEU A 463 -6.91 8.58 0.91
N ALA A 464 -6.18 9.46 1.58
CA ALA A 464 -4.73 9.48 1.54
C ALA A 464 -4.15 8.19 2.16
N GLN A 465 -4.70 7.72 3.28
CA GLN A 465 -4.30 6.45 3.87
C GLN A 465 -4.67 5.24 3.00
N PHE A 466 -5.86 5.24 2.39
CA PHE A 466 -6.25 4.23 1.41
C PHE A 466 -5.24 4.15 0.25
N LYS A 467 -4.88 5.31 -0.32
CA LYS A 467 -3.90 5.41 -1.40
C LYS A 467 -2.55 4.81 -1.00
N ASN A 468 -2.09 5.07 0.22
CA ASN A 468 -0.83 4.51 0.72
C ASN A 468 -0.85 2.99 0.77
N VAL A 469 -1.94 2.39 1.27
CA VAL A 469 -2.06 0.93 1.35
C VAL A 469 -2.08 0.28 -0.04
N ILE A 470 -2.78 0.86 -1.02
CA ILE A 470 -2.71 0.37 -2.42
C ILE A 470 -1.28 0.39 -2.94
N LYS A 471 -0.53 1.47 -2.69
CA LYS A 471 0.90 1.56 -3.08
C LYS A 471 1.75 0.52 -2.37
N TYR A 472 1.48 0.24 -1.09
CA TYR A 472 2.22 -0.77 -0.34
C TYR A 472 1.96 -2.18 -0.89
N VAL A 473 0.70 -2.53 -1.17
CA VAL A 473 0.35 -3.81 -1.81
C VAL A 473 0.98 -3.93 -3.20
N TYR A 474 1.00 -2.85 -3.97
CA TYR A 474 1.69 -2.81 -5.26
C TYR A 474 3.20 -3.07 -5.14
N ASN A 475 3.86 -2.47 -4.16
CA ASN A 475 5.28 -2.69 -3.87
C ASN A 475 5.56 -4.13 -3.43
N HIS A 476 4.56 -4.80 -2.88
CA HIS A 476 4.58 -6.22 -2.51
C HIS A 476 4.20 -7.17 -3.66
N GLY A 477 4.14 -6.64 -4.88
CA GLY A 477 3.91 -7.43 -6.10
C GLY A 477 2.48 -7.40 -6.62
N GLY A 478 1.52 -6.78 -5.92
CA GLY A 478 0.13 -6.72 -6.37
C GLY A 478 -0.03 -5.98 -7.70
N ARG A 479 -0.82 -6.55 -8.64
CA ARG A 479 -1.00 -6.00 -9.99
C ARG A 479 -2.45 -5.80 -10.41
N SER A 480 -3.41 -6.51 -9.84
CA SER A 480 -4.82 -6.40 -10.22
C SER A 480 -5.66 -6.03 -9.02
N PHE A 481 -6.24 -4.82 -9.04
CA PHE A 481 -6.97 -4.23 -7.92
C PHE A 481 -8.44 -4.03 -8.29
N TRP A 482 -9.33 -4.52 -7.43
CA TRP A 482 -10.78 -4.40 -7.55
C TRP A 482 -11.30 -3.62 -6.36
N VAL A 483 -11.54 -2.33 -6.57
CA VAL A 483 -11.79 -1.34 -5.51
C VAL A 483 -13.27 -0.96 -5.51
N HIS A 484 -14.00 -1.40 -4.50
CA HIS A 484 -15.37 -0.98 -4.26
C HIS A 484 -15.38 0.44 -3.67
N ASN A 485 -16.36 1.23 -4.11
CA ASN A 485 -16.74 2.47 -3.42
C ASN A 485 -17.64 2.15 -2.20
N THR A 486 -18.07 3.16 -1.43
CA THR A 486 -18.95 2.92 -0.28
C THR A 486 -20.43 2.91 -0.68
N GLY A 487 -21.24 2.12 0.04
CA GLY A 487 -22.68 1.97 -0.21
C GLY A 487 -23.51 3.19 0.18
N PRO A 488 -24.84 3.16 -0.05
CA PRO A 488 -25.75 4.24 0.32
C PRO A 488 -26.01 4.26 1.83
N VAL A 489 -25.09 4.89 2.59
CA VAL A 489 -25.12 4.97 4.06
C VAL A 489 -26.44 5.51 4.61
N GLY A 490 -27.04 6.49 3.94
CA GLY A 490 -28.33 7.07 4.34
C GLY A 490 -29.54 6.16 4.17
N CYS A 491 -29.37 5.00 3.55
CA CYS A 491 -30.40 3.97 3.44
C CYS A 491 -30.28 2.88 4.51
N LEU A 492 -29.25 2.91 5.36
CA LEU A 492 -29.04 1.88 6.38
C LEU A 492 -29.97 2.12 7.57
N PRO A 493 -30.70 1.10 8.05
CA PRO A 493 -31.59 1.22 9.21
C PRO A 493 -30.95 1.90 10.42
N TYR A 494 -29.70 1.56 10.76
CA TYR A 494 -29.04 2.16 11.91
C TYR A 494 -28.84 3.68 11.78
N ILE A 495 -28.54 4.18 10.58
CA ILE A 495 -28.40 5.62 10.33
C ILE A 495 -29.75 6.31 10.41
N MET A 496 -30.78 5.74 9.78
CA MET A 496 -32.11 6.34 9.76
C MET A 496 -32.79 6.34 11.14
N ASP A 497 -32.47 5.36 11.99
CA ASP A 497 -33.00 5.24 13.35
C ASP A 497 -32.23 6.13 14.34
N LEU A 498 -30.89 6.12 14.32
CA LEU A 498 -30.06 6.93 15.22
C LEU A 498 -30.03 8.41 14.84
N HIS A 499 -30.19 8.73 13.57
CA HIS A 499 -30.08 10.10 13.06
C HIS A 499 -31.25 10.47 12.15
N PRO A 500 -32.48 10.53 12.69
CA PRO A 500 -33.67 10.84 11.91
C PRO A 500 -33.59 12.23 11.29
N VAL A 501 -34.01 12.33 10.03
CA VAL A 501 -34.03 13.59 9.28
C VAL A 501 -35.46 14.05 9.02
N LYS A 502 -35.63 15.35 8.72
CA LYS A 502 -36.91 15.89 8.27
C LYS A 502 -37.36 15.18 6.99
N ARG A 503 -38.68 15.04 6.79
CA ARG A 503 -39.26 14.42 5.58
C ARG A 503 -38.78 15.06 4.26
N SER A 504 -38.44 16.35 4.27
CA SER A 504 -37.88 17.07 3.12
C SER A 504 -36.45 16.65 2.74
N LEU A 505 -35.77 15.90 3.60
CA LEU A 505 -34.40 15.39 3.43
C LEU A 505 -34.38 13.87 3.24
N VAL A 506 -35.49 13.31 2.77
CA VAL A 506 -35.64 11.89 2.44
C VAL A 506 -35.92 11.80 0.94
N ASP A 507 -35.17 10.96 0.23
CA ASP A 507 -35.39 10.74 -1.21
C ASP A 507 -36.62 9.85 -1.48
N GLU A 508 -36.96 9.68 -2.75
CA GLU A 508 -38.11 8.86 -3.19
C GLU A 508 -37.98 7.39 -2.78
N ALA A 509 -36.74 6.91 -2.59
CA ALA A 509 -36.47 5.55 -2.13
C ALA A 509 -36.59 5.41 -0.60
N GLY A 510 -36.80 6.51 0.13
CA GLY A 510 -36.96 6.55 1.58
C GLY A 510 -35.65 6.71 2.36
N CYS A 511 -34.53 7.01 1.68
CA CYS A 511 -33.23 7.17 2.30
C CYS A 511 -32.95 8.62 2.73
N ALA A 512 -32.17 8.77 3.80
CA ALA A 512 -31.77 10.08 4.31
C ALA A 512 -30.68 10.72 3.42
N THR A 513 -31.06 11.76 2.67
CA THR A 513 -30.20 12.37 1.64
C THR A 513 -28.89 12.97 2.17
N PRO A 514 -28.82 13.61 3.36
CA PRO A 514 -27.57 14.21 3.82
C PRO A 514 -26.45 13.18 4.02
N TYR A 515 -26.79 11.97 4.46
CA TYR A 515 -25.83 10.87 4.66
C TYR A 515 -25.43 10.22 3.34
N ASN A 516 -26.39 10.04 2.42
CA ASN A 516 -26.10 9.58 1.06
C ASN A 516 -25.20 10.58 0.30
N ASP A 517 -25.33 11.88 0.56
CA ASP A 517 -24.47 12.90 -0.06
C ASP A 517 -23.03 12.85 0.46
N VAL A 518 -22.82 12.45 1.72
CA VAL A 518 -21.47 12.16 2.24
C VAL A 518 -20.89 10.90 1.59
N ALA A 519 -21.69 9.83 1.45
CA ALA A 519 -21.26 8.62 0.74
C ALA A 519 -20.88 8.92 -0.73
N LYS A 520 -21.71 9.67 -1.46
CA LYS A 520 -21.42 10.13 -2.83
C LYS A 520 -20.19 11.02 -2.90
N PHE A 521 -19.98 11.89 -1.89
CA PHE A 521 -18.76 12.71 -1.78
C PHE A 521 -17.52 11.82 -1.66
N PHE A 522 -17.53 10.86 -0.72
CA PHE A 522 -16.45 9.88 -0.57
C PHE A 522 -16.18 9.13 -1.87
N ASN A 523 -17.22 8.64 -2.54
CA ASN A 523 -17.10 7.88 -3.79
C ASN A 523 -16.47 8.69 -4.93
N ARG A 524 -16.84 9.96 -5.06
CA ARG A 524 -16.25 10.85 -6.07
C ARG A 524 -14.77 11.13 -5.77
N GLU A 525 -14.40 11.37 -4.51
CA GLU A 525 -13.00 11.58 -4.14
C GLU A 525 -12.17 10.29 -4.26
N LEU A 526 -12.73 9.13 -3.91
CA LEU A 526 -12.09 7.82 -4.13
C LEU A 526 -11.83 7.57 -5.62
N LYS A 527 -12.78 7.91 -6.50
CA LYS A 527 -12.59 7.78 -7.95
C LYS A 527 -11.42 8.65 -8.44
N LYS A 528 -11.27 9.88 -7.92
CA LYS A 528 -10.09 10.73 -8.22
C LYS A 528 -8.79 10.08 -7.76
N VAL A 529 -8.78 9.48 -6.56
CA VAL A 529 -7.63 8.74 -6.03
C VAL A 529 -7.28 7.54 -6.89
N VAL A 530 -8.27 6.77 -7.36
CA VAL A 530 -8.05 5.64 -8.28
C VAL A 530 -7.46 6.13 -9.61
N VAL A 531 -7.98 7.21 -10.18
CA VAL A 531 -7.40 7.82 -11.40
C VAL A 531 -5.95 8.25 -11.18
N GLN A 532 -5.63 8.81 -10.02
CA GLN A 532 -4.26 9.15 -9.67
C GLN A 532 -3.37 7.91 -9.51
N LEU A 533 -3.85 6.86 -8.84
CA LEU A 533 -3.14 5.60 -8.66
C LEU A 533 -2.82 4.93 -9.99
N ARG A 534 -3.73 4.96 -10.97
CA ARG A 534 -3.46 4.44 -12.34
C ARG A 534 -2.28 5.13 -13.02
N LYS A 535 -2.09 6.44 -12.78
CA LYS A 535 -0.94 7.21 -13.29
C LYS A 535 0.34 6.88 -12.54
N GLU A 536 0.24 6.74 -11.21
CA GLU A 536 1.39 6.51 -10.34
C GLU A 536 1.88 5.04 -10.37
N LEU A 537 1.01 4.09 -10.68
CA LEU A 537 1.27 2.65 -10.63
C LEU A 537 1.12 2.04 -12.03
N PRO A 538 2.04 2.33 -12.97
CA PRO A 538 1.87 1.99 -14.37
C PRO A 538 1.87 0.49 -14.63
N LEU A 539 2.30 -0.37 -13.69
CA LEU A 539 2.22 -1.83 -13.84
C LEU A 539 0.89 -2.42 -13.38
N ALA A 540 0.07 -1.67 -12.64
CA ALA A 540 -1.18 -2.16 -12.07
C ALA A 540 -2.37 -1.94 -13.01
N ALA A 541 -3.30 -2.90 -13.01
CA ALA A 541 -4.68 -2.71 -13.41
C ALA A 541 -5.50 -2.40 -12.16
N ILE A 542 -6.18 -1.26 -12.14
CA ILE A 542 -6.98 -0.82 -10.99
C ILE A 542 -8.39 -0.51 -11.49
N THR A 543 -9.35 -1.34 -11.10
CA THR A 543 -10.77 -1.19 -11.43
C THR A 543 -11.50 -0.58 -10.24
N TYR A 544 -12.12 0.59 -10.46
CA TYR A 544 -13.06 1.20 -9.53
C TYR A 544 -14.44 0.62 -9.79
N VAL A 545 -15.17 0.26 -8.74
CA VAL A 545 -16.44 -0.45 -8.84
C VAL A 545 -17.50 0.31 -8.05
N ASP A 546 -18.55 0.74 -8.74
CA ASP A 546 -19.65 1.52 -8.19
C ASP A 546 -20.70 0.63 -7.50
N VAL A 547 -20.31 0.07 -6.36
CA VAL A 547 -21.23 -0.70 -5.51
C VAL A 547 -22.31 0.18 -4.88
N TYR A 548 -22.11 1.51 -4.74
CA TYR A 548 -23.16 2.45 -4.34
C TYR A 548 -24.36 2.32 -5.26
N ALA A 549 -24.15 2.46 -6.57
CA ALA A 549 -25.25 2.44 -7.53
C ALA A 549 -25.91 1.05 -7.59
N ALA A 550 -25.11 -0.02 -7.53
CA ALA A 550 -25.63 -1.40 -7.49
C ALA A 550 -26.48 -1.67 -6.23
N LYS A 551 -26.02 -1.22 -5.05
CA LYS A 551 -26.74 -1.36 -3.77
C LYS A 551 -27.99 -0.46 -3.74
N TYR A 552 -27.88 0.80 -4.16
CA TYR A 552 -29.00 1.74 -4.21
C TYR A 552 -30.09 1.30 -5.21
N SER A 553 -29.72 0.61 -6.29
CA SER A 553 -30.66 -0.02 -7.24
C SER A 553 -31.57 -1.05 -6.56
N LEU A 554 -31.05 -1.82 -5.59
CA LEU A 554 -31.85 -2.79 -4.82
C LEU A 554 -32.88 -2.10 -3.93
N ILE A 555 -32.58 -0.89 -3.47
CA ILE A 555 -33.45 -0.11 -2.55
C ILE A 555 -34.48 0.71 -3.31
N SER A 556 -34.07 1.36 -4.40
CA SER A 556 -34.93 2.20 -5.23
C SER A 556 -35.84 1.41 -6.17
N HIS A 557 -35.44 0.18 -6.55
CA HIS A 557 -36.22 -0.69 -7.44
C HIS A 557 -36.35 -2.10 -6.87
N PRO A 558 -36.86 -2.29 -5.64
CA PRO A 558 -36.78 -3.55 -4.91
C PRO A 558 -37.52 -4.67 -5.65
N LYS A 559 -38.73 -4.39 -6.17
CA LYS A 559 -39.52 -5.36 -6.93
C LYS A 559 -38.81 -5.89 -8.18
N LYS A 560 -38.02 -5.06 -8.86
CA LYS A 560 -37.24 -5.47 -10.04
C LYS A 560 -36.20 -6.53 -9.67
N HIS A 561 -35.68 -6.46 -8.46
CA HIS A 561 -34.65 -7.35 -7.94
C HIS A 561 -35.19 -8.48 -7.06
N GLY A 562 -36.52 -8.57 -6.89
CA GLY A 562 -37.18 -9.59 -6.09
C GLY A 562 -37.21 -9.32 -4.58
N PHE A 563 -37.07 -8.05 -4.17
CA PHE A 563 -37.14 -7.64 -2.77
C PHE A 563 -38.47 -6.98 -2.42
N GLU A 564 -38.94 -7.20 -1.20
CA GLU A 564 -40.20 -6.66 -0.66
C GLU A 564 -39.93 -5.51 0.32
N GLU A 565 -38.93 -5.67 1.18
CA GLU A 565 -38.62 -4.75 2.30
C GLU A 565 -37.18 -4.22 2.18
N PRO A 566 -36.95 -3.12 1.42
CA PRO A 566 -35.59 -2.65 1.12
C PRO A 566 -34.91 -1.87 2.25
N LEU A 567 -35.70 -1.28 3.16
CA LEU A 567 -35.21 -0.35 4.20
C LEU A 567 -35.36 -0.89 5.62
N ARG A 568 -35.91 -2.09 5.81
CA ARG A 568 -36.07 -2.71 7.13
C ARG A 568 -35.07 -3.85 7.28
N ALA A 569 -34.58 -4.06 8.49
CA ALA A 569 -33.73 -5.20 8.80
C ALA A 569 -34.56 -6.49 8.87
N CYS A 570 -34.12 -7.55 8.19
CA CYS A 570 -34.73 -8.87 8.30
C CYS A 570 -34.58 -9.43 9.72
N CYS A 571 -33.39 -9.33 10.31
CA CYS A 571 -33.06 -9.80 11.63
C CYS A 571 -32.81 -8.63 12.59
N GLY A 572 -33.69 -8.46 13.57
CA GLY A 572 -33.58 -7.34 14.48
C GLY A 572 -34.76 -7.25 15.42
N HIS A 573 -34.92 -6.10 16.06
CA HIS A 573 -35.95 -5.92 17.07
C HIS A 573 -36.50 -4.49 17.12
N GLY A 574 -37.81 -4.35 16.92
CA GLY A 574 -38.55 -3.13 17.25
C GLY A 574 -38.27 -1.93 16.34
N GLY A 575 -38.97 -0.83 16.61
CA GLY A 575 -38.84 0.41 15.83
C GLY A 575 -39.39 0.31 14.39
N LYS A 576 -39.32 1.44 13.68
CA LYS A 576 -39.82 1.55 12.29
C LYS A 576 -39.02 0.65 11.32
N TYR A 577 -37.72 0.54 11.55
CA TYR A 577 -36.79 -0.15 10.65
C TYR A 577 -36.42 -1.57 11.11
N ASN A 578 -37.11 -2.12 12.12
CA ASN A 578 -36.75 -3.37 12.79
C ASN A 578 -35.32 -3.36 13.36
N TYR A 579 -34.87 -2.22 13.87
CA TYR A 579 -33.51 -1.99 14.36
C TYR A 579 -33.54 -1.43 15.77
N ASN A 580 -32.58 -1.84 16.59
CA ASN A 580 -32.36 -1.30 17.93
C ASN A 580 -30.86 -1.37 18.27
N LEU A 581 -30.32 -0.27 18.80
CA LEU A 581 -28.90 -0.16 19.15
C LEU A 581 -28.44 -1.17 20.21
N HIS A 582 -29.33 -1.59 21.11
CA HIS A 582 -29.01 -2.45 22.24
C HIS A 582 -29.51 -3.89 22.08
N ILE A 583 -30.44 -4.13 21.15
CA ILE A 583 -31.05 -5.44 20.89
C ILE A 583 -30.88 -5.77 19.41
N GLY A 584 -29.70 -6.31 19.08
CA GLY A 584 -29.35 -6.70 17.72
C GLY A 584 -29.90 -8.05 17.28
N CYS A 585 -29.56 -8.44 16.05
CA CYS A 585 -29.87 -9.76 15.50
C CYS A 585 -29.34 -10.88 16.40
N GLY A 586 -30.15 -11.90 16.66
CA GLY A 586 -29.80 -13.03 17.53
C GLY A 586 -29.91 -12.75 19.04
N ALA A 587 -30.23 -11.51 19.45
CA ALA A 587 -30.30 -11.15 20.86
C ALA A 587 -31.40 -11.91 21.61
N LYS A 588 -31.05 -12.39 22.81
CA LYS A 588 -31.98 -13.04 23.74
C LYS A 588 -32.12 -12.21 25.01
N ILE A 589 -33.33 -12.19 25.57
CA ILE A 589 -33.60 -11.61 26.90
C ILE A 589 -34.05 -12.71 27.86
N LYS A 590 -33.67 -12.59 29.14
CA LYS A 590 -34.16 -13.47 30.19
C LYS A 590 -35.49 -12.91 30.72
N HIS A 591 -36.55 -13.70 30.62
CA HIS A 591 -37.84 -13.38 31.20
C HIS A 591 -38.41 -14.61 31.90
N GLY A 592 -38.64 -14.51 33.22
CA GLY A 592 -39.14 -15.62 34.03
C GLY A 592 -38.24 -16.86 34.01
N GLY A 593 -36.91 -16.68 33.99
CA GLY A 593 -35.94 -17.78 33.95
C GLY A 593 -35.75 -18.46 32.59
N LYS A 594 -36.52 -18.08 31.56
CA LYS A 594 -36.36 -18.58 30.18
C LYS A 594 -35.65 -17.55 29.31
N GLU A 595 -34.76 -18.00 28.44
CA GLU A 595 -34.18 -17.18 27.38
C GLU A 595 -35.14 -17.09 26.19
N ILE A 596 -35.54 -15.87 25.83
CA ILE A 596 -36.44 -15.60 24.72
C ILE A 596 -35.64 -14.88 23.63
N LEU A 597 -35.57 -15.46 22.44
CA LEU A 597 -35.01 -14.80 21.26
C LEU A 597 -35.92 -13.64 20.85
N VAL A 598 -35.41 -12.42 20.94
CA VAL A 598 -36.15 -11.18 20.60
C VAL A 598 -35.65 -10.52 19.33
N GLY A 599 -34.34 -10.63 19.04
CA GLY A 599 -33.75 -10.24 17.76
C GLY A 599 -33.93 -11.35 16.71
N LYS A 600 -35.18 -11.63 16.33
CA LYS A 600 -35.50 -12.76 15.44
C LYS A 600 -35.20 -12.42 13.98
N PRO A 601 -34.74 -13.40 13.18
CA PRO A 601 -34.69 -13.25 11.73
C PRO A 601 -36.11 -13.23 11.15
N CYS A 602 -36.26 -12.62 9.99
CA CYS A 602 -37.48 -12.68 9.19
C CYS A 602 -37.68 -14.10 8.65
N ARG A 603 -38.89 -14.42 8.19
CA ARG A 603 -39.23 -15.79 7.74
C ARG A 603 -38.47 -16.22 6.49
N ASP A 604 -38.24 -15.28 5.57
CA ASP A 604 -37.56 -15.54 4.30
C ASP A 604 -36.57 -14.40 4.01
N PRO A 605 -35.28 -14.57 4.35
CA PRO A 605 -34.25 -13.58 4.07
C PRO A 605 -34.03 -13.30 2.57
N SER A 606 -34.50 -14.18 1.66
CA SER A 606 -34.25 -14.05 0.23
C SER A 606 -34.97 -12.88 -0.44
N VAL A 607 -36.02 -12.35 0.21
CA VAL A 607 -36.80 -11.19 -0.26
C VAL A 607 -36.49 -9.90 0.51
N TRP A 608 -35.42 -9.87 1.30
CA TRP A 608 -34.97 -8.71 2.07
C TRP A 608 -33.63 -8.20 1.58
N VAL A 609 -33.46 -6.87 1.55
CA VAL A 609 -32.16 -6.27 1.19
C VAL A 609 -31.21 -6.26 2.39
N ASN A 610 -31.71 -5.81 3.54
CA ASN A 610 -30.91 -5.57 4.73
C ASN A 610 -31.09 -6.71 5.74
N TRP A 611 -29.98 -7.22 6.26
CA TRP A 611 -29.94 -8.30 7.23
C TRP A 611 -30.19 -7.80 8.65
N ASP A 612 -29.30 -6.99 9.22
CA ASP A 612 -29.28 -6.70 10.67
C ASP A 612 -29.34 -5.22 11.06
N GLY A 613 -29.62 -4.37 10.08
CA GLY A 613 -29.61 -2.93 10.19
C GLY A 613 -28.38 -2.27 9.60
N VAL A 614 -27.34 -3.05 9.27
CA VAL A 614 -26.07 -2.57 8.71
C VAL A 614 -25.72 -3.34 7.44
N HIS A 615 -25.81 -4.67 7.49
CA HIS A 615 -25.31 -5.55 6.45
C HIS A 615 -26.42 -6.01 5.50
N TYR A 616 -26.01 -6.48 4.33
CA TYR A 616 -26.93 -6.96 3.30
C TYR A 616 -27.13 -8.47 3.45
N THR A 617 -28.32 -8.94 3.11
CA THR A 617 -28.59 -10.39 3.06
C THR A 617 -27.73 -11.08 2.01
N GLU A 618 -27.58 -12.39 2.10
CA GLU A 618 -26.93 -13.18 1.05
C GLU A 618 -27.56 -12.94 -0.32
N ALA A 619 -28.90 -12.90 -0.37
CA ALA A 619 -29.63 -12.66 -1.61
C ALA A 619 -29.28 -11.28 -2.19
N ALA A 620 -29.21 -10.24 -1.36
CA ALA A 620 -28.81 -8.92 -1.78
C ALA A 620 -27.34 -8.87 -2.22
N ASN A 621 -26.42 -9.50 -1.49
CA ASN A 621 -25.00 -9.62 -1.89
C ASN A 621 -24.84 -10.28 -3.27
N LYS A 622 -25.63 -11.33 -3.54
CA LYS A 622 -25.67 -11.98 -4.85
C LYS A 622 -26.13 -11.03 -5.95
N ARG A 623 -27.23 -10.27 -5.73
CA ARG A 623 -27.74 -9.29 -6.70
C ARG A 623 -26.77 -8.12 -6.93
N VAL A 624 -26.00 -7.73 -5.92
CA VAL A 624 -24.92 -6.75 -6.09
C VAL A 624 -23.83 -7.33 -7.00
N LEU A 625 -23.38 -8.57 -6.77
CA LEU A 625 -22.38 -9.19 -7.65
C LEU A 625 -22.87 -9.27 -9.10
N GLU A 626 -24.09 -9.74 -9.32
CA GLU A 626 -24.67 -9.89 -10.66
C GLU A 626 -24.67 -8.57 -11.46
N GLN A 627 -24.78 -7.42 -10.77
CA GLN A 627 -24.70 -6.11 -11.42
C GLN A 627 -23.25 -5.70 -11.74
N ILE A 628 -22.30 -5.95 -10.85
CA ILE A 628 -20.92 -5.44 -10.99
C ILE A 628 -20.01 -6.36 -11.82
N VAL A 629 -20.32 -7.66 -11.91
CA VAL A 629 -19.41 -8.70 -12.44
C VAL A 629 -19.08 -8.55 -13.92
N ASP A 630 -20.00 -8.00 -14.71
CA ASP A 630 -19.82 -7.82 -16.16
C ASP A 630 -19.19 -6.46 -16.50
N GLY A 631 -18.79 -5.68 -15.49
CA GLY A 631 -18.08 -4.41 -15.70
C GLY A 631 -18.99 -3.20 -15.94
N ALA A 632 -20.32 -3.37 -15.99
CA ALA A 632 -21.27 -2.28 -16.21
C ALA A 632 -21.19 -1.17 -15.14
N PHE A 633 -20.84 -1.54 -13.91
CA PHE A 633 -20.63 -0.63 -12.79
C PHE A 633 -19.14 -0.37 -12.52
N SER A 634 -18.26 -0.71 -13.46
CA SER A 634 -16.83 -0.57 -13.30
C SER A 634 -16.29 0.59 -14.13
N ASP A 635 -15.25 1.23 -13.62
CA ASP A 635 -14.40 2.15 -14.36
C ASP A 635 -12.96 1.62 -14.25
N PRO A 636 -12.26 1.35 -15.36
CA PRO A 636 -12.82 1.19 -16.71
C PRO A 636 -13.92 0.10 -16.76
N PRO A 637 -14.81 0.11 -17.77
CA PRO A 637 -15.95 -0.82 -17.86
C PRO A 637 -15.48 -2.23 -18.26
N ILE A 638 -14.79 -2.89 -17.33
CA ILE A 638 -14.13 -4.17 -17.53
C ILE A 638 -14.79 -5.22 -16.62
N PRO A 639 -15.21 -6.37 -17.16
CA PRO A 639 -15.66 -7.51 -16.38
C PRO A 639 -14.64 -8.00 -15.35
N LEU A 640 -15.12 -8.62 -14.27
CA LEU A 640 -14.28 -9.16 -13.20
C LEU A 640 -13.21 -10.14 -13.73
N ASN A 641 -13.57 -11.01 -14.68
CA ASN A 641 -12.63 -11.96 -15.29
C ASN A 641 -11.64 -11.31 -16.28
N MET A 642 -11.70 -9.99 -16.45
CA MET A 642 -10.77 -9.19 -17.26
C MET A 642 -10.05 -8.13 -16.42
N ALA A 643 -10.20 -8.13 -15.08
CA ALA A 643 -9.67 -7.12 -14.18
C ALA A 643 -8.12 -7.03 -14.08
N CYS A 644 -7.39 -7.91 -14.77
CA CYS A 644 -5.93 -7.82 -14.94
C CYS A 644 -5.52 -6.91 -16.11
N HIS A 645 -6.46 -6.50 -16.95
CA HIS A 645 -6.23 -5.59 -18.06
C HIS A 645 -6.45 -4.15 -17.63
N ARG A 646 -5.60 -3.24 -18.14
CA ARG A 646 -5.69 -1.81 -17.81
C ARG A 646 -6.78 -1.11 -18.62
N ASN A 647 -7.00 -1.55 -19.84
CA ASN A 647 -8.04 -1.13 -20.79
C ASN A 647 -8.45 -2.37 -21.60
N LEU A 648 -9.68 -2.39 -22.16
CA LEU A 648 -10.13 -3.42 -23.10
C LEU A 648 -9.71 -3.10 -24.54
#